data_AF-A0AAE5CD37-F1
#
_entry.id   AF-A0AAE5CD37-F1
#
_cell.length_a   1.000
_cell.length_b   1.000
_cell.length_c   1.000
_cell.angle_alpha   90.00
_cell.angle_beta   90.00
_cell.angle_gamma   90.00
#
_symmetry.space_group_name_H-M   'P 1'
#
loop_
_entity.id
_entity.type
_entity.pdbx_description
1 polymer ?
#
loop_
_entity_poly.entity_id
_entity_poly.type
_entity_poly.pdbx_seq_one_letter_code
_entity_poly.pdbx_strand_id
1 'polypeptide(L)'
;MRLTNVVLITVLLPLDLGGPELLAQIEMQDTITGIDESARPLSGYISWLNNTKEGATAEQTLTNLEFFGWLQRAYGMQLDVYALFGNADGPISGEGREPRPFRNRFPNGFDPIYERARSLGIRLGWWTGRESFSGTQREPLAETYIDVFMTNDVTAPHHRAAALRRGPPRGLTRQTAGRGVSLSSSLDFWADDLVLQAFNRTPIPAPELYGNPWLLRDDEFHRLARIFTLHREYRDILVNGAVLPAERYGPDAVSRGDATTRLVTLRNLSWQPVAYTVKLDESLGLAGNEFLHAWSLHPTERILGRFEPGDSVTVEVLPFRAYLLLVTGEPIVGVGIRGTDFHVLRDELGGTVALKLLGQPGDTVAIQLDPGGRRFRHAELDGQPLDDLAFGDTVEVVFPGAPLERAWHRKLAEPERVQVPADAEALYEATVYAADNNALEVRSLERSGPTNIEAVAAARDAFFGQTQFIARGAWDRFVFDSDSTTYMDVWSSGRDLRIDGGVLRVDFGSPILVDRVLIRTLDSPEFGRRVSERRIAVEASADLRTWTSGRISELSARSIDDSIAGRRFPVDLPPGRTYRYLRIDGGPERVTEIEGYRAGRRLERIGWRASNLFGPYEKAPAIAAWSANFVLEEAAPGSYLAIAVNGVHGAEKAFATIRVNGGLVGAPDRAPSYPRNTWAHPVQAVDANYTYYVPVTPEMVGAEIEAAVLALEGGGIELEPEVWITAYPIPLAERELVLYP
;
A
#
# COMPACT_ATOMS: atom_id res chain seq x y z
N MET A 1 13.57 -28.49 -27.96
CA MET A 1 13.37 -29.15 -26.65
C MET A 1 11.95 -28.79 -26.19
N ARG A 2 11.10 -29.79 -25.90
CA ARG A 2 9.63 -29.62 -25.78
C ARG A 2 9.27 -28.78 -24.54
N LEU A 3 8.67 -27.60 -24.74
CA LEU A 3 8.11 -26.70 -23.71
C LEU A 3 6.90 -27.36 -23.02
N THR A 4 7.15 -28.31 -22.13
CA THR A 4 6.08 -29.15 -21.54
C THR A 4 5.48 -28.58 -20.24
N ASN A 5 5.85 -27.39 -19.77
CA ASN A 5 5.27 -26.78 -18.55
C ASN A 5 5.20 -25.24 -18.61
N VAL A 6 4.61 -24.67 -19.67
CA VAL A 6 4.20 -23.25 -19.67
C VAL A 6 2.69 -23.23 -19.43
N VAL A 7 2.24 -22.73 -18.29
CA VAL A 7 0.80 -22.50 -18.06
C VAL A 7 0.46 -21.15 -18.68
N LEU A 8 -0.06 -21.18 -19.91
CA LEU A 8 -0.62 -19.98 -20.51
C LEU A 8 -1.91 -19.65 -19.75
N ILE A 9 -1.89 -18.61 -18.88
CA ILE A 9 -3.11 -17.97 -18.40
C ILE A 9 -3.67 -17.15 -19.56
N THR A 10 -4.16 -17.87 -20.57
CA THR A 10 -4.92 -17.28 -21.68
C THR A 10 -6.36 -17.21 -21.24
N VAL A 11 -6.87 -16.00 -21.17
CA VAL A 11 -8.29 -15.76 -21.42
C VAL A 11 -8.51 -16.16 -22.88
N LEU A 12 -9.02 -17.36 -23.12
CA LEU A 12 -9.24 -17.93 -24.46
C LEU A 12 -10.22 -17.05 -25.25
N LEU A 13 -9.72 -16.30 -26.23
CA LEU A 13 -10.53 -15.78 -27.32
C LEU A 13 -10.69 -16.86 -28.40
N PRO A 14 -11.91 -17.18 -28.86
CA PRO A 14 -12.09 -17.91 -30.09
C PRO A 14 -11.94 -16.90 -31.24
N LEU A 15 -10.83 -16.94 -31.95
CA LEU A 15 -10.72 -16.26 -33.24
C LEU A 15 -10.30 -17.28 -34.30
N ASP A 16 -11.32 -17.69 -35.03
CA ASP A 16 -11.21 -18.34 -36.32
C ASP A 16 -10.48 -17.41 -37.30
N LEU A 17 -9.76 -18.03 -38.23
CA LEU A 17 -9.16 -17.48 -39.46
C LEU A 17 -7.80 -16.74 -39.36
N GLY A 18 -6.74 -17.50 -39.63
CA GLY A 18 -6.03 -17.30 -40.91
C GLY A 18 -4.57 -16.81 -40.89
N GLY A 19 -3.62 -17.72 -40.66
CA GLY A 19 -2.41 -17.79 -41.48
C GLY A 19 -1.05 -17.76 -40.74
N PRO A 20 -0.06 -18.56 -41.17
CA PRO A 20 0.85 -19.25 -40.26
C PRO A 20 2.33 -18.97 -40.54
N GLU A 21 3.17 -18.72 -39.52
CA GLU A 21 4.59 -19.15 -39.53
C GLU A 21 5.42 -18.83 -38.26
N LEU A 22 4.88 -18.14 -37.24
CA LEU A 22 5.61 -17.91 -35.98
C LEU A 22 5.03 -18.62 -34.73
N LEU A 23 4.10 -19.55 -34.94
CA LEU A 23 3.48 -20.37 -33.87
C LEU A 23 3.93 -21.85 -33.89
N ALA A 24 4.83 -22.23 -34.80
CA ALA A 24 5.03 -23.65 -35.16
C ALA A 24 6.08 -24.44 -34.36
N GLN A 25 6.68 -23.91 -33.28
CA GLN A 25 7.63 -24.68 -32.45
C GLN A 25 7.49 -24.57 -30.93
N ILE A 26 6.33 -24.11 -30.45
CA ILE A 26 5.92 -24.35 -29.07
C ILE A 26 4.91 -25.50 -29.12
N GLU A 27 5.36 -26.74 -28.88
CA GLU A 27 4.43 -27.80 -28.46
C GLU A 27 3.88 -27.38 -27.09
N MET A 28 2.81 -26.58 -27.09
CA MET A 28 1.98 -26.28 -25.92
C MET A 28 1.30 -27.57 -25.48
N GLN A 29 1.98 -28.37 -24.66
CA GLN A 29 1.44 -29.64 -24.19
C GLN A 29 0.89 -29.62 -22.77
N ASP A 30 0.63 -28.44 -22.19
CA ASP A 30 -0.29 -28.29 -21.07
C ASP A 30 -0.91 -26.89 -21.09
N THR A 31 -1.77 -26.64 -22.09
CA THR A 31 -2.84 -25.67 -21.88
C THR A 31 -3.68 -26.26 -20.75
N ILE A 32 -3.91 -25.54 -19.64
CA ILE A 32 -4.99 -25.95 -18.73
C ILE A 32 -6.32 -25.57 -19.39
N THR A 33 -6.64 -26.22 -20.51
CA THR A 33 -7.97 -26.28 -21.08
C THR A 33 -8.82 -27.15 -20.15
N GLY A 34 -9.90 -26.58 -19.60
CA GLY A 34 -10.78 -27.28 -18.66
C GLY A 34 -10.76 -26.75 -17.22
N ILE A 35 -10.16 -25.57 -16.96
CA ILE A 35 -10.44 -24.83 -15.72
C ILE A 35 -11.84 -24.25 -15.82
N ASP A 36 -12.74 -24.76 -14.99
CA ASP A 36 -14.02 -24.13 -14.70
C ASP A 36 -14.06 -23.67 -13.23
N GLU A 37 -15.22 -23.17 -12.80
CA GLU A 37 -15.43 -22.59 -11.47
C GLU A 37 -15.22 -23.60 -10.32
N SER A 38 -15.14 -24.91 -10.62
CA SER A 38 -14.85 -25.99 -9.67
C SER A 38 -13.36 -26.29 -9.48
N ALA A 39 -12.49 -25.73 -10.35
CA ALA A 39 -11.07 -26.03 -10.32
C ALA A 39 -10.39 -25.60 -9.01
N ARG A 40 -9.48 -26.42 -8.51
CA ARG A 40 -8.68 -26.11 -7.32
C ARG A 40 -7.99 -24.74 -7.45
N PRO A 41 -8.07 -23.86 -6.44
CA PRO A 41 -7.30 -22.61 -6.43
C PRO A 41 -5.78 -22.82 -6.56
N LEU A 42 -5.10 -21.97 -7.33
CA LEU A 42 -3.65 -21.94 -7.50
C LEU A 42 -3.13 -20.55 -7.17
N SER A 43 -2.22 -20.43 -6.22
CA SER A 43 -1.71 -19.11 -5.82
C SER A 43 -0.91 -18.44 -6.95
N GLY A 44 -1.14 -17.15 -7.14
CA GLY A 44 -0.64 -16.41 -8.31
C GLY A 44 0.13 -15.13 -7.97
N TYR A 45 1.09 -14.77 -8.82
CA TYR A 45 1.70 -13.46 -8.85
C TYR A 45 1.74 -12.94 -10.29
N ILE A 46 1.36 -11.68 -10.51
CA ILE A 46 1.44 -11.02 -11.82
C ILE A 46 2.44 -9.87 -11.76
N SER A 47 3.40 -9.81 -12.68
CA SER A 47 4.43 -8.75 -12.70
C SER A 47 3.94 -7.37 -13.18
N TRP A 48 2.64 -7.17 -13.36
CA TRP A 48 2.06 -5.86 -13.68
C TRP A 48 2.36 -4.88 -12.54
N LEU A 49 2.70 -3.63 -12.88
CA LEU A 49 3.20 -2.57 -11.99
C LEU A 49 4.61 -2.78 -11.44
N ASN A 50 5.16 -4.01 -11.41
CA ASN A 50 6.61 -4.19 -11.27
C ASN A 50 7.34 -3.76 -12.55
N ASN A 51 6.71 -4.02 -13.69
CA ASN A 51 7.07 -3.43 -14.96
C ASN A 51 5.80 -2.92 -15.66
N THR A 52 5.97 -1.97 -16.56
CA THR A 52 4.89 -1.41 -17.38
C THR A 52 4.81 -2.14 -18.73
N LYS A 53 4.10 -1.60 -19.73
CA LYS A 53 3.87 -2.27 -21.03
C LYS A 53 5.13 -2.71 -21.76
N GLU A 54 6.25 -2.05 -21.47
CA GLU A 54 7.56 -2.37 -21.98
C GLU A 54 8.01 -3.78 -21.56
N GLY A 55 7.48 -4.31 -20.46
CA GLY A 55 7.69 -5.66 -19.92
C GLY A 55 8.96 -5.82 -19.07
N ALA A 56 9.13 -7.01 -18.50
CA ALA A 56 10.28 -7.37 -17.65
C ALA A 56 11.58 -7.61 -18.45
N THR A 57 12.71 -7.66 -17.73
CA THR A 57 13.97 -8.25 -18.22
C THR A 57 14.21 -9.62 -17.58
N ALA A 58 15.13 -10.41 -18.15
CA ALA A 58 15.52 -11.70 -17.56
C ALA A 58 16.11 -11.53 -16.15
N GLU A 59 16.98 -10.55 -15.97
CA GLU A 59 17.63 -10.23 -14.70
C GLU A 59 16.61 -9.84 -13.62
N GLN A 60 15.68 -8.93 -13.93
CA GLN A 60 14.61 -8.55 -13.02
C GLN A 60 13.73 -9.76 -12.65
N THR A 61 13.38 -10.58 -13.64
CA THR A 61 12.53 -11.77 -13.40
C THR A 61 13.22 -12.78 -12.50
N LEU A 62 14.51 -13.05 -12.72
CA LEU A 62 15.29 -13.95 -11.85
C LEU A 62 15.42 -13.39 -10.43
N THR A 63 15.61 -12.08 -10.29
CA THR A 63 15.64 -11.39 -9.00
C THR A 63 14.31 -11.55 -8.25
N ASN A 64 13.18 -11.34 -8.93
CA ASN A 64 11.86 -11.53 -8.34
C ASN A 64 11.61 -13.01 -7.95
N LEU A 65 12.06 -13.96 -8.75
CA LEU A 65 11.98 -15.39 -8.40
C LEU A 65 12.84 -15.72 -7.17
N GLU A 66 13.98 -15.04 -6.97
CA GLU A 66 14.77 -15.21 -5.75
C GLU A 66 14.02 -14.72 -4.51
N PHE A 67 13.29 -13.61 -4.59
CA PHE A 67 12.40 -13.16 -3.51
C PHE A 67 11.37 -14.23 -3.11
N PHE A 68 10.67 -14.84 -4.08
CA PHE A 68 9.74 -15.93 -3.78
C PHE A 68 10.45 -17.19 -3.27
N GLY A 69 11.64 -17.49 -3.78
CA GLY A 69 12.47 -18.58 -3.26
C GLY A 69 12.90 -18.34 -1.80
N TRP A 70 13.18 -17.09 -1.42
CA TRP A 70 13.44 -16.73 -0.03
C TRP A 70 12.21 -16.91 0.85
N LEU A 71 11.02 -16.44 0.43
CA LEU A 71 9.76 -16.66 1.17
C LEU A 71 9.46 -18.14 1.39
N GLN A 72 9.72 -18.98 0.39
CA GLN A 72 9.57 -20.43 0.48
C GLN A 72 10.52 -21.03 1.52
N ARG A 73 11.80 -20.64 1.51
CA ARG A 73 12.80 -21.17 2.45
C ARG A 73 12.60 -20.66 3.88
N ALA A 74 12.22 -19.40 4.03
CA ALA A 74 12.08 -18.74 5.34
C ALA A 74 10.77 -19.15 6.04
N TYR A 75 9.67 -19.25 5.30
CA TYR A 75 8.32 -19.36 5.87
C TYR A 75 7.48 -20.51 5.29
N GLY A 76 8.01 -21.32 4.36
CA GLY A 76 7.26 -22.39 3.70
C GLY A 76 6.22 -21.91 2.69
N MET A 77 6.21 -20.62 2.34
CA MET A 77 5.28 -20.06 1.37
C MET A 77 5.50 -20.65 -0.03
N GLN A 78 4.47 -21.26 -0.62
CA GLN A 78 4.51 -21.74 -1.99
C GLN A 78 3.66 -20.85 -2.92
N LEU A 79 4.33 -20.27 -3.91
CA LEU A 79 3.69 -19.69 -5.09
C LEU A 79 3.47 -20.79 -6.14
N ASP A 80 2.26 -20.94 -6.67
CA ASP A 80 1.98 -21.94 -7.71
C ASP A 80 2.26 -21.39 -9.12
N VAL A 81 1.95 -20.10 -9.37
CA VAL A 81 2.11 -19.46 -10.69
C VAL A 81 2.78 -18.08 -10.60
N TYR A 82 3.80 -17.86 -11.43
CA TYR A 82 4.39 -16.55 -11.71
C TYR A 82 4.02 -16.15 -13.14
N ALA A 83 3.18 -15.13 -13.28
CA ALA A 83 2.73 -14.59 -14.55
C ALA A 83 3.52 -13.34 -14.95
N LEU A 84 4.20 -13.43 -16.09
CA LEU A 84 4.87 -12.29 -16.72
C LEU A 84 3.84 -11.37 -17.37
N PHE A 85 4.00 -10.06 -17.15
CA PHE A 85 3.27 -9.02 -17.87
C PHE A 85 4.17 -8.31 -18.89
N GLY A 86 3.55 -7.76 -19.94
CA GLY A 86 4.24 -7.08 -21.03
C GLY A 86 4.95 -8.08 -21.95
N ASN A 87 5.97 -7.64 -22.69
CA ASN A 87 6.82 -8.47 -23.56
C ASN A 87 6.15 -9.16 -24.78
N ALA A 88 4.81 -9.26 -24.85
CA ALA A 88 4.04 -9.83 -25.98
C ALA A 88 3.07 -8.81 -26.60
N ASP A 89 2.77 -7.73 -25.87
CA ASP A 89 1.89 -6.63 -26.28
C ASP A 89 2.61 -5.47 -26.99
N GLY A 90 3.89 -5.65 -27.34
CA GLY A 90 4.52 -4.79 -28.33
C GLY A 90 3.74 -4.92 -29.64
N PRO A 91 3.57 -3.85 -30.45
CA PRO A 91 2.92 -4.01 -31.73
C PRO A 91 3.66 -5.12 -32.48
N ILE A 92 2.95 -6.22 -32.73
CA ILE A 92 3.08 -6.94 -33.99
C ILE A 92 2.62 -5.90 -35.03
N SER A 93 3.46 -4.89 -35.28
CA SER A 93 3.33 -4.03 -36.45
C SER A 93 3.32 -5.00 -37.61
N GLY A 94 2.27 -4.94 -38.44
CA GLY A 94 1.95 -5.91 -39.50
C GLY A 94 2.97 -6.02 -40.64
N GLU A 95 4.26 -5.98 -40.32
CA GLU A 95 5.39 -6.07 -41.20
C GLU A 95 6.52 -6.86 -40.53
N GLY A 96 6.30 -8.16 -40.25
CA GLY A 96 7.31 -9.23 -40.22
C GLY A 96 8.73 -8.95 -39.68
N ARG A 97 8.93 -8.04 -38.74
CA ARG A 97 10.23 -7.75 -38.12
C ARG A 97 10.23 -8.32 -36.72
N GLU A 98 11.10 -9.32 -36.48
CA GLU A 98 11.41 -9.75 -35.12
C GLU A 98 11.70 -8.52 -34.24
N PRO A 99 11.08 -8.40 -33.06
CA PRO A 99 11.33 -7.26 -32.21
C PRO A 99 12.76 -7.35 -31.67
N ARG A 100 13.64 -6.48 -32.19
CA ARG A 100 14.95 -6.15 -31.61
C ARG A 100 14.94 -5.98 -30.07
N PRO A 101 13.86 -5.56 -29.38
CA PRO A 101 13.85 -5.52 -27.90
C PRO A 101 13.85 -6.87 -27.18
N PHE A 102 13.42 -7.98 -27.78
CA PHE A 102 13.31 -9.26 -27.04
C PHE A 102 14.69 -9.87 -26.71
N ARG A 103 15.59 -9.98 -27.70
CA ARG A 103 16.95 -10.51 -27.49
C ARG A 103 17.79 -9.68 -26.53
N ASN A 104 17.54 -8.37 -26.43
CA ASN A 104 18.25 -7.52 -25.47
C ASN A 104 17.74 -7.72 -24.03
N ARG A 105 16.44 -8.03 -23.86
CA ARG A 105 15.82 -8.24 -22.54
C ARG A 105 16.01 -9.67 -22.03
N PHE A 106 16.09 -10.64 -22.94
CA PHE A 106 16.27 -12.06 -22.69
C PHE A 106 17.40 -12.62 -23.56
N PRO A 107 18.68 -12.23 -23.30
CA PRO A 107 19.81 -12.59 -24.13
C PRO A 107 20.06 -14.10 -24.22
N ASN A 108 19.68 -14.84 -23.18
CA ASN A 108 19.79 -16.30 -23.09
C ASN A 108 18.43 -17.00 -23.27
N GLY A 109 17.44 -16.32 -23.85
CA GLY A 109 16.07 -16.82 -23.92
C GLY A 109 15.41 -16.96 -22.53
N PHE A 110 14.39 -17.81 -22.44
CA PHE A 110 13.63 -18.07 -21.21
C PHE A 110 14.16 -19.24 -20.38
N ASP A 111 15.09 -20.05 -20.92
CA ASP A 111 15.55 -21.28 -20.26
C ASP A 111 16.04 -21.05 -18.83
N PRO A 112 16.89 -20.03 -18.52
CA PRO A 112 17.33 -19.80 -17.15
C PRO A 112 16.18 -19.46 -16.18
N ILE A 113 15.17 -18.72 -16.66
CA ILE A 113 14.00 -18.33 -15.87
C ILE A 113 13.13 -19.56 -15.61
N TYR A 114 12.93 -20.39 -16.63
CA TYR A 114 12.17 -21.63 -16.52
C TYR A 114 12.84 -22.61 -15.56
N GLU A 115 14.15 -22.82 -15.68
CA GLU A 115 14.91 -23.69 -14.78
C GLU A 115 14.83 -23.19 -13.34
N ARG A 116 14.95 -21.87 -13.13
CA ARG A 116 14.83 -21.28 -11.79
C ARG A 116 13.42 -21.45 -11.23
N ALA A 117 12.38 -21.10 -11.98
CA ALA A 117 10.98 -21.25 -11.54
C ALA A 117 10.66 -22.72 -11.23
N ARG A 118 11.08 -23.66 -12.10
CA ARG A 118 10.92 -25.10 -11.90
C ARG A 118 11.62 -25.58 -10.63
N SER A 119 12.83 -25.07 -10.33
CA SER A 119 13.57 -25.43 -9.11
C SER A 119 12.82 -25.02 -7.83
N LEU A 120 11.92 -24.04 -7.91
CA LEU A 120 11.08 -23.55 -6.82
C LEU A 120 9.66 -24.16 -6.83
N GLY A 121 9.36 -25.06 -7.77
CA GLY A 121 8.01 -25.61 -7.95
C GLY A 121 6.99 -24.59 -8.50
N ILE A 122 7.46 -23.50 -9.11
CA ILE A 122 6.64 -22.43 -9.66
C ILE A 122 6.40 -22.66 -11.15
N ARG A 123 5.15 -22.53 -11.60
CA ARG A 123 4.80 -22.54 -13.02
C ARG A 123 4.94 -21.13 -13.60
N LEU A 124 5.54 -21.02 -14.78
CA LEU A 124 5.56 -19.75 -15.51
C LEU A 124 4.27 -19.61 -16.31
N GLY A 125 3.71 -18.40 -16.27
CA GLY A 125 2.59 -18.00 -17.09
C GLY A 125 2.78 -16.63 -17.74
N TRP A 126 1.84 -16.31 -18.62
CA TRP A 126 1.80 -15.05 -19.33
C TRP A 126 0.46 -14.36 -19.09
N TRP A 127 0.49 -13.07 -18.79
CA TRP A 127 -0.71 -12.25 -18.60
C TRP A 127 -0.81 -11.22 -19.73
N THR A 128 -1.87 -11.27 -20.53
CA THR A 128 -2.09 -10.42 -21.73
C THR A 128 -3.06 -9.27 -21.51
N GLY A 129 -3.52 -9.04 -20.27
CA GLY A 129 -4.36 -7.89 -19.91
C GLY A 129 -5.78 -7.84 -20.52
N ARG A 130 -6.12 -8.71 -21.49
CA ARG A 130 -7.43 -8.71 -22.15
C ARG A 130 -8.33 -9.82 -21.63
N GLU A 131 -9.24 -9.45 -20.73
CA GLU A 131 -10.50 -10.17 -20.58
C GLU A 131 -11.56 -9.53 -21.48
N SER A 132 -11.73 -10.06 -22.68
CA SER A 132 -12.96 -9.85 -23.45
C SER A 132 -13.52 -11.22 -23.80
N PHE A 133 -14.20 -11.86 -22.85
CA PHE A 133 -15.08 -12.98 -23.17
C PHE A 133 -16.39 -12.45 -23.73
N SER A 134 -16.83 -13.06 -24.81
CA SER A 134 -18.06 -12.79 -25.52
C SER A 134 -19.31 -13.05 -24.65
N GLY A 135 -20.20 -12.05 -24.58
CA GLY A 135 -21.64 -12.30 -24.65
C GLY A 135 -22.47 -12.43 -23.36
N THR A 136 -21.89 -12.53 -22.17
CA THR A 136 -22.70 -12.53 -20.93
C THR A 136 -22.23 -11.41 -20.00
N GLN A 137 -23.17 -10.55 -19.55
CA GLN A 137 -22.94 -9.54 -18.52
C GLN A 137 -22.37 -10.23 -17.26
N ARG A 138 -21.05 -10.28 -17.13
CA ARG A 138 -20.34 -10.62 -15.90
C ARG A 138 -19.86 -9.30 -15.29
N GLU A 139 -20.02 -9.15 -13.98
CA GLU A 139 -19.64 -7.94 -13.24
C GLU A 139 -18.18 -7.56 -13.53
N PRO A 140 -17.87 -6.27 -13.74
CA PRO A 140 -16.51 -5.85 -14.07
C PRO A 140 -15.55 -6.23 -12.94
N LEU A 141 -14.50 -6.97 -13.30
CA LEU A 141 -13.38 -7.27 -12.43
C LEU A 141 -12.56 -6.00 -12.17
N ALA A 142 -12.43 -5.58 -10.91
CA ALA A 142 -11.71 -4.37 -10.51
C ALA A 142 -10.26 -4.68 -10.09
N GLU A 143 -9.29 -3.93 -10.63
CA GLU A 143 -7.89 -3.93 -10.19
C GLU A 143 -7.75 -3.12 -8.89
N THR A 144 -7.01 -3.65 -7.92
CA THR A 144 -6.84 -3.05 -6.58
C THR A 144 -5.68 -2.06 -6.50
N TYR A 145 -5.20 -1.47 -7.60
CA TYR A 145 -4.13 -0.45 -7.53
C TYR A 145 -4.71 0.75 -6.79
N ILE A 146 -4.39 0.85 -5.51
CA ILE A 146 -5.13 1.67 -4.54
C ILE A 146 -4.95 3.14 -4.89
N ASP A 147 -6.07 3.87 -4.82
CA ASP A 147 -6.26 5.25 -5.25
C ASP A 147 -6.07 5.52 -6.74
N VAL A 148 -5.96 4.47 -7.57
CA VAL A 148 -5.79 4.58 -9.02
C VAL A 148 -6.93 3.90 -9.77
N PHE A 149 -7.09 2.60 -9.53
CA PHE A 149 -8.16 1.79 -10.10
C PHE A 149 -9.22 1.42 -9.06
N MET A 150 -8.88 1.61 -7.78
CA MET A 150 -9.77 1.38 -6.67
C MET A 150 -9.52 2.42 -5.59
N THR A 151 -10.52 3.25 -5.35
CA THR A 151 -10.39 4.47 -4.57
C THR A 151 -11.54 4.55 -3.58
N ASN A 152 -11.26 5.00 -2.37
CA ASN A 152 -12.30 5.23 -1.37
C ASN A 152 -13.35 6.24 -1.89
N ASP A 153 -14.61 5.87 -1.76
CA ASP A 153 -15.80 6.70 -2.00
C ASP A 153 -16.46 7.16 -0.68
N VAL A 154 -15.90 6.74 0.46
CA VAL A 154 -16.30 7.07 1.83
C VAL A 154 -15.07 7.46 2.64
N THR A 155 -15.26 8.23 3.70
CA THR A 155 -14.20 8.50 4.66
C THR A 155 -13.88 7.21 5.44
N ALA A 156 -12.60 7.00 5.75
CA ALA A 156 -12.13 5.79 6.41
C ALA A 156 -10.77 6.05 7.06
N PRO A 157 -10.33 5.25 8.04
CA PRO A 157 -9.03 5.42 8.68
C PRO A 157 -7.84 5.04 7.77
N HIS A 158 -8.08 4.56 6.54
CA HIS A 158 -7.04 4.15 5.59
C HIS A 158 -7.56 4.09 4.15
N HIS A 159 -6.65 3.92 3.18
CA HIS A 159 -6.93 3.97 1.73
C HIS A 159 -7.67 2.74 1.15
N ARG A 160 -7.82 1.65 1.91
CA ARG A 160 -8.36 0.37 1.41
C ARG A 160 -9.84 0.12 1.71
N ALA A 161 -10.62 1.13 2.08
CA ALA A 161 -12.03 0.93 2.39
C ALA A 161 -12.84 0.47 1.17
N ALA A 162 -12.57 0.99 -0.02
CA ALA A 162 -13.20 0.49 -1.26
C ALA A 162 -12.86 -0.98 -1.54
N ALA A 163 -11.63 -1.42 -1.28
CA ALA A 163 -11.22 -2.81 -1.41
C ALA A 163 -11.97 -3.71 -0.41
N LEU A 164 -12.08 -3.25 0.83
CA LEU A 164 -12.83 -3.91 1.89
C LEU A 164 -14.33 -3.99 1.59
N ARG A 165 -14.91 -2.98 0.93
CA ARG A 165 -16.33 -2.95 0.52
C ARG A 165 -16.66 -3.88 -0.65
N ARG A 166 -15.66 -4.36 -1.38
CA ARG A 166 -15.88 -5.24 -2.54
C ARG A 166 -16.43 -6.59 -2.07
N GLY A 167 -17.70 -6.84 -2.35
CA GLY A 167 -18.37 -8.10 -2.05
C GLY A 167 -17.88 -9.29 -2.90
N PRO A 168 -18.31 -10.52 -2.55
CA PRO A 168 -18.09 -11.68 -3.39
C PRO A 168 -18.88 -11.58 -4.70
N PRO A 169 -18.44 -12.25 -5.77
CA PRO A 169 -19.21 -12.34 -7.01
C PRO A 169 -20.57 -13.02 -6.76
N ARG A 170 -21.58 -12.63 -7.54
CA ARG A 170 -22.93 -13.24 -7.47
C ARG A 170 -22.85 -14.76 -7.56
N GLY A 171 -23.59 -15.44 -6.70
CA GLY A 171 -23.60 -16.91 -6.63
C GLY A 171 -22.28 -17.53 -6.20
N LEU A 172 -21.31 -16.74 -5.71
CA LEU A 172 -19.96 -17.17 -5.37
C LEU A 172 -19.17 -17.76 -6.54
N THR A 173 -19.54 -17.41 -7.78
CA THR A 173 -18.85 -17.82 -9.01
C THR A 173 -17.37 -17.47 -8.95
N ARG A 174 -16.51 -18.47 -9.10
CA ARG A 174 -15.06 -18.30 -8.98
C ARG A 174 -14.46 -17.86 -10.31
N GLN A 175 -13.88 -16.67 -10.31
CA GLN A 175 -13.36 -16.04 -11.52
C GLN A 175 -12.00 -16.64 -11.92
N THR A 176 -11.78 -16.82 -13.23
CA THR A 176 -10.54 -17.35 -13.81
C THR A 176 -9.38 -16.34 -13.77
N ALA A 177 -9.68 -15.06 -13.55
CA ALA A 177 -8.71 -14.03 -13.17
C ALA A 177 -9.24 -13.26 -11.94
N GLY A 178 -8.39 -13.02 -10.95
CA GLY A 178 -8.77 -12.35 -9.70
C GLY A 178 -8.50 -10.85 -9.68
N ARG A 179 -7.63 -10.37 -10.59
CA ARG A 179 -7.03 -9.02 -10.60
C ARG A 179 -6.33 -8.66 -9.30
N GLY A 180 -5.83 -9.68 -8.58
CA GLY A 180 -4.96 -9.70 -7.41
C GLY A 180 -5.13 -8.63 -6.32
N VAL A 181 -4.27 -8.68 -5.33
CA VAL A 181 -4.03 -7.57 -4.39
C VAL A 181 -2.78 -6.82 -4.83
N SER A 182 -2.92 -5.52 -5.09
CA SER A 182 -1.80 -4.65 -5.43
C SER A 182 -0.95 -4.35 -4.22
N LEU A 183 0.35 -4.62 -4.34
CA LEU A 183 1.38 -4.23 -3.38
C LEU A 183 2.34 -3.20 -4.00
N SER A 184 1.78 -2.14 -4.60
CA SER A 184 2.54 -1.01 -5.17
C SER A 184 2.04 0.37 -4.70
N SER A 185 1.07 0.38 -3.78
CA SER A 185 0.32 1.57 -3.38
C SER A 185 -0.33 1.33 -2.02
N SER A 186 -0.29 2.35 -1.15
CA SER A 186 -1.05 2.43 0.10
C SER A 186 -1.10 1.08 0.83
N LEU A 187 0.08 0.62 1.26
CA LEU A 187 0.31 -0.75 1.70
C LEU A 187 -0.37 -1.09 3.02
N ASP A 188 -0.66 -0.13 3.88
CA ASP A 188 -1.33 -0.42 5.15
C ASP A 188 -2.67 -1.13 4.90
N PHE A 189 -2.97 -2.11 5.78
CA PHE A 189 -4.17 -2.96 5.70
C PHE A 189 -4.24 -3.87 4.45
N TRP A 190 -3.12 -4.11 3.75
CA TRP A 190 -3.08 -5.04 2.60
C TRP A 190 -3.57 -6.46 2.93
N ALA A 191 -3.33 -6.92 4.17
CA ALA A 191 -3.70 -8.25 4.62
C ALA A 191 -5.23 -8.46 4.63
N ASP A 192 -6.00 -7.42 4.99
CA ASP A 192 -7.47 -7.47 4.99
C ASP A 192 -8.03 -7.70 3.58
N ASP A 193 -7.51 -7.00 2.57
CA ASP A 193 -7.89 -7.20 1.16
C ASP A 193 -7.49 -8.60 0.66
N LEU A 194 -6.28 -9.07 1.01
CA LEU A 194 -5.81 -10.39 0.60
C LEU A 194 -6.61 -11.51 1.25
N VAL A 195 -7.00 -11.38 2.52
CA VAL A 195 -7.87 -12.34 3.22
C VAL A 195 -9.24 -12.41 2.54
N LEU A 196 -9.85 -11.27 2.23
CA LEU A 196 -11.13 -11.27 1.49
C LEU A 196 -10.98 -11.77 0.05
N GLN A 197 -9.83 -11.53 -0.60
CA GLN A 197 -9.57 -12.13 -1.90
C GLN A 197 -9.48 -13.66 -1.80
N ALA A 198 -8.68 -14.17 -0.86
CA ALA A 198 -8.36 -15.58 -0.74
C ALA A 198 -9.52 -16.42 -0.19
N PHE A 199 -10.19 -15.96 0.86
CA PHE A 199 -11.14 -16.77 1.63
C PHE A 199 -12.61 -16.34 1.46
N ASN A 200 -12.89 -15.15 0.93
CA ASN A 200 -14.26 -14.70 0.65
C ASN A 200 -14.60 -14.83 -0.84
N ARG A 201 -13.84 -14.14 -1.71
CA ARG A 201 -14.02 -14.17 -3.17
C ARG A 201 -13.50 -15.46 -3.80
N THR A 202 -12.36 -15.96 -3.33
CA THR A 202 -11.68 -17.20 -3.75
C THR A 202 -11.67 -17.40 -5.27
N PRO A 203 -11.14 -16.44 -6.06
CA PRO A 203 -10.94 -16.65 -7.48
C PRO A 203 -9.99 -17.85 -7.70
N ILE A 204 -9.96 -18.39 -8.92
CA ILE A 204 -9.08 -19.52 -9.24
C ILE A 204 -7.61 -19.21 -8.96
N PRO A 205 -7.06 -18.01 -9.28
CA PRO A 205 -5.69 -17.67 -8.92
C PRO A 205 -5.43 -17.30 -7.44
N ALA A 206 -6.34 -17.62 -6.51
CA ALA A 206 -6.22 -17.22 -5.10
C ALA A 206 -5.11 -17.98 -4.32
N PRO A 207 -4.40 -17.31 -3.39
CA PRO A 207 -4.28 -15.86 -3.28
C PRO A 207 -3.44 -15.33 -4.45
N GLU A 208 -3.87 -14.22 -5.05
CA GLU A 208 -3.21 -13.58 -6.19
C GLU A 208 -2.62 -12.23 -5.77
N LEU A 209 -1.35 -11.99 -6.06
CA LEU A 209 -0.67 -10.71 -5.86
C LEU A 209 -0.30 -10.08 -7.20
N TYR A 210 -0.12 -8.78 -7.21
CA TYR A 210 0.59 -8.10 -8.30
C TYR A 210 1.24 -6.81 -7.81
N GLY A 211 2.13 -6.26 -8.64
CA GLY A 211 2.95 -5.12 -8.26
C GLY A 211 4.23 -5.55 -7.58
N ASN A 212 4.60 -4.89 -6.48
CA ASN A 212 5.93 -5.00 -5.88
C ASN A 212 5.84 -5.53 -4.43
N PRO A 213 5.60 -6.83 -4.20
CA PRO A 213 5.45 -7.39 -2.84
C PRO A 213 6.66 -7.16 -1.91
N TRP A 214 7.86 -6.98 -2.47
CA TRP A 214 9.07 -6.59 -1.73
C TRP A 214 9.04 -5.15 -1.21
N LEU A 215 8.02 -4.36 -1.52
CA LEU A 215 7.77 -3.07 -0.87
C LEU A 215 7.07 -3.21 0.49
N LEU A 216 6.73 -4.41 0.96
CA LEU A 216 6.34 -4.61 2.36
C LEU A 216 7.53 -4.42 3.31
N ARG A 217 7.25 -4.19 4.60
CA ARG A 217 8.28 -4.21 5.66
C ARG A 217 8.74 -5.64 5.92
N ASP A 218 9.97 -5.76 6.42
CA ASP A 218 10.56 -7.06 6.80
C ASP A 218 9.67 -7.83 7.79
N ASP A 219 9.04 -7.11 8.73
CA ASP A 219 8.16 -7.67 9.75
C ASP A 219 6.77 -8.06 9.22
N GLU A 220 6.44 -7.85 7.95
CA GLU A 220 5.14 -8.20 7.37
C GLU A 220 5.18 -9.50 6.53
N PHE A 221 6.36 -9.97 6.13
CA PHE A 221 6.47 -11.13 5.24
C PHE A 221 5.98 -12.44 5.87
N HIS A 222 6.10 -12.60 7.19
CA HIS A 222 5.54 -13.76 7.89
C HIS A 222 4.01 -13.81 7.76
N ARG A 223 3.33 -12.65 7.83
CA ARG A 223 1.87 -12.56 7.62
C ARG A 223 1.49 -12.91 6.19
N LEU A 224 2.27 -12.42 5.21
CA LEU A 224 2.05 -12.74 3.79
C LEU A 224 2.16 -14.25 3.56
N ALA A 225 3.24 -14.85 4.04
CA ALA A 225 3.46 -16.28 3.96
C ALA A 225 2.35 -17.06 4.67
N ARG A 226 1.94 -16.63 5.87
CA ARG A 226 0.89 -17.30 6.65
C ARG A 226 -0.44 -17.36 5.90
N ILE A 227 -0.86 -16.27 5.24
CA ILE A 227 -2.08 -16.25 4.42
C ILE A 227 -1.99 -17.27 3.26
N PHE A 228 -0.84 -17.32 2.57
CA PHE A 228 -0.62 -18.29 1.48
C PHE A 228 -0.61 -19.73 1.97
N THR A 229 0.03 -20.01 3.11
CA THR A 229 0.11 -21.34 3.72
C THR A 229 -1.28 -21.81 4.18
N LEU A 230 -2.02 -20.97 4.90
CA LEU A 230 -3.40 -21.27 5.31
C LEU A 230 -4.30 -21.53 4.11
N HIS A 231 -4.22 -20.69 3.08
CA HIS A 231 -5.02 -20.91 1.88
C HIS A 231 -4.63 -22.23 1.19
N ARG A 232 -3.34 -22.55 1.09
CA ARG A 232 -2.87 -23.82 0.51
C ARG A 232 -3.36 -25.04 1.28
N GLU A 233 -3.46 -24.94 2.60
CA GLU A 233 -3.98 -25.99 3.49
C GLU A 233 -5.47 -26.26 3.22
N TYR A 234 -6.30 -25.21 3.14
CA TYR A 234 -7.76 -25.35 3.03
C TYR A 234 -8.33 -25.22 1.61
N ARG A 235 -7.51 -24.95 0.58
CA ARG A 235 -8.00 -24.63 -0.78
C ARG A 235 -8.96 -25.64 -1.41
N ASP A 236 -8.85 -26.91 -1.03
CA ASP A 236 -9.69 -27.98 -1.58
C ASP A 236 -11.14 -27.88 -1.10
N ILE A 237 -11.36 -27.34 0.09
CA ILE A 237 -12.69 -27.14 0.66
C ILE A 237 -13.25 -25.73 0.39
N LEU A 238 -12.38 -24.75 0.10
CA LEU A 238 -12.78 -23.37 -0.21
C LEU A 238 -13.59 -23.21 -1.50
N VAL A 239 -13.60 -24.24 -2.37
CA VAL A 239 -14.40 -24.23 -3.61
C VAL A 239 -15.91 -24.14 -3.34
N ASN A 240 -16.35 -24.60 -2.17
CA ASN A 240 -17.75 -24.56 -1.73
C ASN A 240 -17.96 -23.43 -0.72
N GLY A 241 -19.07 -22.71 -0.82
CA GLY A 241 -19.42 -21.68 0.15
C GLY A 241 -20.86 -21.23 0.12
N ALA A 242 -21.22 -20.42 1.12
CA ALA A 242 -22.51 -19.79 1.27
C ALA A 242 -22.35 -18.34 1.74
N VAL A 243 -23.12 -17.43 1.14
CA VAL A 243 -23.27 -16.06 1.65
C VAL A 243 -24.12 -16.11 2.91
N LEU A 244 -23.67 -15.46 3.97
CA LEU A 244 -24.37 -15.42 5.25
C LEU A 244 -25.30 -14.19 5.33
N PRO A 245 -26.41 -14.25 6.08
CA PRO A 245 -27.34 -13.13 6.24
C PRO A 245 -26.66 -11.87 6.82
N ALA A 246 -26.76 -10.76 6.10
CA ALA A 246 -26.04 -9.53 6.46
C ALA A 246 -26.54 -8.91 7.77
N GLU A 247 -27.81 -9.09 8.10
CA GLU A 247 -28.43 -8.61 9.34
C GLU A 247 -27.81 -9.24 10.59
N ARG A 248 -27.17 -10.40 10.44
CA ARG A 248 -26.56 -11.16 11.53
C ARG A 248 -25.04 -11.14 11.51
N TYR A 249 -24.44 -11.30 10.33
CA TYR A 249 -22.99 -11.49 10.18
C TYR A 249 -22.29 -10.28 9.56
N GLY A 250 -23.02 -9.22 9.25
CA GLY A 250 -22.50 -8.04 8.57
C GLY A 250 -22.45 -8.20 7.04
N PRO A 251 -22.09 -7.12 6.34
CA PRO A 251 -22.13 -7.06 4.88
C PRO A 251 -21.17 -8.08 4.26
N ASP A 252 -21.65 -8.78 3.22
CA ASP A 252 -20.83 -9.67 2.38
C ASP A 252 -20.04 -10.74 3.16
N ALA A 253 -20.60 -11.20 4.28
CA ALA A 253 -20.06 -12.31 5.05
C ALA A 253 -20.22 -13.63 4.28
N VAL A 254 -19.18 -14.46 4.28
CA VAL A 254 -19.15 -15.73 3.54
C VAL A 254 -18.55 -16.82 4.41
N SER A 255 -19.22 -17.98 4.45
CA SER A 255 -18.69 -19.24 4.98
C SER A 255 -18.26 -20.15 3.84
N ARG A 256 -16.97 -20.52 3.78
CA ARG A 256 -16.43 -21.48 2.79
C ARG A 256 -15.89 -22.72 3.46
N GLY A 257 -15.99 -23.87 2.80
CA GLY A 257 -15.51 -25.14 3.35
C GLY A 257 -16.48 -26.30 3.13
N ASP A 258 -16.42 -27.29 4.01
CA ASP A 258 -17.24 -28.51 3.96
C ASP A 258 -18.07 -28.70 5.26
N ALA A 259 -18.66 -29.88 5.44
CA ALA A 259 -19.50 -30.16 6.60
C ALA A 259 -18.73 -30.18 7.94
N THR A 260 -17.42 -30.38 7.90
CA THR A 260 -16.59 -30.54 9.09
C THR A 260 -15.84 -29.25 9.41
N THR A 261 -15.39 -28.53 8.38
CA THR A 261 -14.51 -27.36 8.49
C THR A 261 -15.06 -26.19 7.66
N ARG A 262 -15.19 -25.03 8.30
CA ARG A 262 -15.62 -23.77 7.69
C ARG A 262 -14.67 -22.63 8.01
N LEU A 263 -14.32 -21.86 6.99
CA LEU A 263 -13.64 -20.58 7.09
C LEU A 263 -14.66 -19.47 6.83
N VAL A 264 -14.94 -18.69 7.87
CA VAL A 264 -15.92 -17.62 7.87
C VAL A 264 -15.20 -16.28 7.79
N THR A 265 -15.57 -15.48 6.79
CA THR A 265 -15.06 -14.12 6.61
C THR A 265 -16.11 -13.11 7.01
N LEU A 266 -15.74 -12.17 7.87
CA LEU A 266 -16.55 -11.04 8.31
C LEU A 266 -15.83 -9.74 7.98
N ARG A 267 -16.56 -8.61 7.96
CA ARG A 267 -15.98 -7.29 7.80
C ARG A 267 -16.77 -6.22 8.54
N ASN A 268 -16.11 -5.13 8.84
CA ASN A 268 -16.71 -3.91 9.38
C ASN A 268 -16.41 -2.76 8.42
N LEU A 269 -17.42 -1.98 8.05
CA LEU A 269 -17.30 -0.85 7.12
C LEU A 269 -17.63 0.49 7.79
N SER A 270 -17.56 0.54 9.11
CA SER A 270 -17.89 1.70 9.93
C SER A 270 -16.70 2.15 10.78
N TRP A 271 -16.79 3.37 11.30
CA TRP A 271 -15.82 3.95 12.24
C TRP A 271 -15.87 3.36 13.65
N GLN A 272 -16.89 2.57 13.99
CA GLN A 272 -17.00 1.96 15.32
C GLN A 272 -16.71 0.47 15.24
N PRO A 273 -16.06 -0.15 16.25
CA PRO A 273 -15.96 -1.60 16.33
C PRO A 273 -17.35 -2.25 16.30
N VAL A 274 -17.46 -3.42 15.66
CA VAL A 274 -18.72 -4.17 15.59
C VAL A 274 -18.51 -5.56 16.16
N ALA A 275 -19.36 -5.98 17.10
CA ALA A 275 -19.39 -7.33 17.62
C ALA A 275 -20.38 -8.21 16.84
N TYR A 276 -19.91 -9.32 16.29
CA TYR A 276 -20.75 -10.31 15.63
C TYR A 276 -20.82 -11.60 16.46
N THR A 277 -22.05 -12.09 16.69
CA THR A 277 -22.30 -13.38 17.33
C THR A 277 -22.49 -14.47 16.27
N VAL A 278 -21.46 -15.28 16.08
CA VAL A 278 -21.41 -16.36 15.09
C VAL A 278 -21.95 -17.65 15.69
N LYS A 279 -23.04 -18.19 15.12
CA LYS A 279 -23.59 -19.50 15.52
C LYS A 279 -22.76 -20.62 14.90
N LEU A 280 -22.39 -21.61 15.70
CA LEU A 280 -21.56 -22.74 15.31
C LEU A 280 -22.43 -23.95 14.98
N ASP A 281 -23.23 -23.85 13.92
CA ASP A 281 -24.20 -24.88 13.52
C ASP A 281 -24.38 -24.99 11.99
N GLU A 282 -25.44 -25.67 11.57
CA GLU A 282 -25.80 -25.86 10.16
C GLU A 282 -25.97 -24.56 9.37
N SER A 283 -26.21 -23.42 10.03
CA SER A 283 -26.29 -22.11 9.35
C SER A 283 -24.95 -21.66 8.75
N LEU A 284 -23.82 -22.18 9.24
CA LEU A 284 -22.51 -22.00 8.62
C LEU A 284 -22.20 -23.06 7.55
N GLY A 285 -23.05 -24.08 7.42
CA GLY A 285 -22.83 -25.26 6.60
C GLY A 285 -22.07 -26.39 7.31
N LEU A 286 -22.06 -26.42 8.64
CA LEU A 286 -21.48 -27.49 9.45
C LEU A 286 -22.49 -28.62 9.69
N ALA A 287 -22.04 -29.88 9.71
CA ALA A 287 -22.89 -31.03 10.03
C ALA A 287 -22.05 -32.23 10.53
N GLY A 288 -22.62 -33.02 11.44
CA GLY A 288 -22.04 -34.31 11.85
C GLY A 288 -20.83 -34.23 12.79
N ASN A 289 -20.54 -33.07 13.38
CA ASN A 289 -19.42 -32.86 14.31
C ASN A 289 -19.87 -33.13 15.75
N GLU A 290 -19.04 -33.81 16.55
CA GLU A 290 -19.29 -34.00 17.99
C GLU A 290 -18.91 -32.78 18.83
N PHE A 291 -17.91 -32.02 18.38
CA PHE A 291 -17.44 -30.78 18.97
C PHE A 291 -16.89 -29.89 17.87
N LEU A 292 -16.73 -28.60 18.16
CA LEU A 292 -16.18 -27.61 17.24
C LEU A 292 -15.08 -26.81 17.91
N HIS A 293 -13.95 -26.65 17.25
CA HIS A 293 -12.93 -25.67 17.59
C HIS A 293 -13.18 -24.38 16.83
N ALA A 294 -13.04 -23.25 17.51
CA ALA A 294 -13.07 -21.93 16.88
C ALA A 294 -11.71 -21.23 17.05
N TRP A 295 -11.15 -20.75 15.93
CA TRP A 295 -9.84 -20.10 15.89
C TRP A 295 -9.90 -18.86 14.98
N SER A 296 -9.64 -17.67 15.54
CA SER A 296 -9.33 -16.46 14.75
C SER A 296 -8.03 -16.63 13.98
N LEU A 297 -8.03 -16.42 12.67
CA LEU A 297 -6.82 -16.47 11.83
C LEU A 297 -6.37 -15.09 11.32
N HIS A 298 -7.24 -14.07 11.41
CA HIS A 298 -6.95 -12.68 11.02
C HIS A 298 -7.90 -11.75 11.79
N PRO A 299 -7.44 -10.58 12.30
CA PRO A 299 -6.15 -9.91 12.07
C PRO A 299 -4.95 -10.48 12.84
N THR A 300 -5.23 -11.26 13.89
CA THR A 300 -4.27 -12.00 14.72
C THR A 300 -4.74 -13.43 14.85
N GLU A 301 -3.83 -14.34 15.24
CA GLU A 301 -4.20 -15.70 15.57
C GLU A 301 -4.64 -15.79 17.04
N ARG A 302 -5.83 -16.35 17.29
CA ARG A 302 -6.37 -16.55 18.65
C ARG A 302 -7.22 -17.81 18.74
N ILE A 303 -6.84 -18.74 19.62
CA ILE A 303 -7.67 -19.90 19.95
C ILE A 303 -8.85 -19.43 20.81
N LEU A 304 -10.06 -19.44 20.25
CA LEU A 304 -11.27 -18.97 20.94
C LEU A 304 -11.85 -20.04 21.87
N GLY A 305 -11.64 -21.32 21.53
CA GLY A 305 -12.00 -22.43 22.41
C GLY A 305 -12.56 -23.64 21.67
N ARG A 306 -13.12 -24.55 22.47
CA ARG A 306 -13.86 -25.74 22.03
C ARG A 306 -15.31 -25.59 22.48
N PHE A 307 -16.23 -25.90 21.58
CA PHE A 307 -17.66 -25.63 21.68
C PHE A 307 -18.48 -26.86 21.33
N GLU A 308 -19.71 -26.92 21.81
CA GLU A 308 -20.72 -27.88 21.37
C GLU A 308 -21.39 -27.40 20.08
N PRO A 309 -21.80 -28.29 19.16
CA PRO A 309 -22.58 -27.90 18.00
C PRO A 309 -23.87 -27.16 18.41
N GLY A 310 -24.10 -25.98 17.85
CA GLY A 310 -25.22 -25.11 18.23
C GLY A 310 -24.83 -23.90 19.10
N ASP A 311 -23.65 -23.92 19.71
CA ASP A 311 -23.09 -22.81 20.49
C ASP A 311 -22.87 -21.56 19.63
N SER A 312 -22.49 -20.46 20.27
CA SER A 312 -22.10 -19.23 19.59
C SER A 312 -20.81 -18.66 20.14
N VAL A 313 -20.03 -18.05 19.25
CA VAL A 313 -18.84 -17.27 19.61
C VAL A 313 -19.06 -15.82 19.22
N THR A 314 -18.68 -14.89 20.10
CA THR A 314 -18.72 -13.46 19.80
C THR A 314 -17.33 -13.00 19.43
N VAL A 315 -17.22 -12.33 18.28
CA VAL A 315 -15.96 -11.77 17.78
C VAL A 315 -16.13 -10.28 17.50
N GLU A 316 -15.13 -9.50 17.85
CA GLU A 316 -15.09 -8.07 17.53
C GLU A 316 -14.34 -7.85 16.22
N VAL A 317 -14.94 -7.10 15.30
CA VAL A 317 -14.33 -6.68 14.05
C VAL A 317 -14.08 -5.18 14.12
N LEU A 318 -12.80 -4.83 14.17
CA LEU A 318 -12.32 -3.45 14.29
C LEU A 318 -12.77 -2.57 13.11
N PRO A 319 -12.82 -1.22 13.30
CA PRO A 319 -13.23 -0.27 12.27
C PRO A 319 -12.50 -0.47 10.94
N PHE A 320 -13.26 -0.62 9.85
CA PHE A 320 -12.71 -0.86 8.52
C PHE A 320 -11.73 -2.06 8.44
N ARG A 321 -12.00 -3.15 9.17
CA ARG A 321 -11.20 -4.39 9.11
C ARG A 321 -11.99 -5.60 8.62
N ALA A 322 -11.26 -6.59 8.13
CA ALA A 322 -11.74 -7.93 7.90
C ALA A 322 -11.43 -8.84 9.11
N TYR A 323 -12.13 -9.96 9.21
CA TYR A 323 -11.90 -11.00 10.20
C TYR A 323 -12.01 -12.37 9.53
N LEU A 324 -11.10 -13.29 9.84
CA LEU A 324 -11.13 -14.66 9.36
C LEU A 324 -11.26 -15.62 10.55
N LEU A 325 -12.32 -16.40 10.57
CA LEU A 325 -12.61 -17.39 11.61
C LEU A 325 -12.56 -18.80 11.00
N LEU A 326 -11.73 -19.67 11.55
CA LEU A 326 -11.80 -21.10 11.33
C LEU A 326 -12.73 -21.74 12.36
N VAL A 327 -13.69 -22.54 11.89
CA VAL A 327 -14.53 -23.41 12.71
C VAL A 327 -14.38 -24.84 12.21
N THR A 328 -13.93 -25.77 13.03
CA THR A 328 -13.66 -27.15 12.59
C THR A 328 -13.96 -28.20 13.65
N GLY A 329 -14.52 -29.34 13.24
CA GLY A 329 -14.58 -30.55 14.06
C GLY A 329 -13.32 -31.42 14.00
N GLU A 330 -12.35 -31.06 13.16
CA GLU A 330 -11.09 -31.79 13.04
C GLU A 330 -10.07 -31.36 14.11
N PRO A 331 -9.12 -32.25 14.47
CA PRO A 331 -7.98 -31.86 15.27
C PRO A 331 -7.19 -30.76 14.59
N ILE A 332 -6.94 -29.68 15.34
CA ILE A 332 -6.07 -28.61 14.90
C ILE A 332 -4.62 -29.13 14.86
N VAL A 333 -3.97 -29.01 13.69
CA VAL A 333 -2.58 -29.49 13.47
C VAL A 333 -1.55 -28.36 13.64
N GLY A 334 -1.99 -27.09 13.69
CA GLY A 334 -1.13 -25.93 13.92
C GLY A 334 -0.75 -25.74 15.39
N VAL A 335 0.48 -25.28 15.64
CA VAL A 335 0.93 -24.88 16.98
C VAL A 335 0.31 -23.52 17.33
N GLY A 336 -0.20 -23.39 18.54
CA GLY A 336 -0.81 -22.14 18.99
C GLY A 336 -0.70 -21.92 20.49
N ILE A 337 -1.10 -20.73 20.92
CA ILE A 337 -1.10 -20.32 22.32
C ILE A 337 -2.51 -19.96 22.74
N ARG A 338 -2.96 -20.53 23.85
CA ARG A 338 -4.21 -20.17 24.51
C ARG A 338 -3.97 -19.00 25.46
N GLY A 339 -4.97 -18.16 25.64
CA GLY A 339 -4.96 -17.03 26.58
C GLY A 339 -4.54 -15.69 25.98
N THR A 340 -3.85 -15.68 24.84
CA THR A 340 -3.36 -14.44 24.20
C THR A 340 -3.41 -14.55 22.67
N ASP A 341 -3.39 -13.39 22.00
CA ASP A 341 -3.25 -13.33 20.54
C ASP A 341 -1.80 -13.57 20.14
N PHE A 342 -1.57 -14.06 18.92
CA PHE A 342 -0.22 -14.25 18.39
C PHE A 342 -0.13 -14.13 16.88
N HIS A 343 1.11 -14.08 16.39
CA HIS A 343 1.46 -14.34 15.00
C HIS A 343 2.44 -15.51 14.93
N VAL A 344 2.24 -16.40 13.96
CA VAL A 344 3.25 -17.38 13.59
C VAL A 344 4.34 -16.67 12.78
N LEU A 345 5.54 -16.52 13.36
CA LEU A 345 6.69 -15.95 12.67
C LEU A 345 7.37 -17.00 11.79
N ARG A 346 7.48 -18.22 12.31
CA ARG A 346 8.10 -19.35 11.61
C ARG A 346 7.55 -20.66 12.14
N ASP A 347 7.23 -21.57 11.23
CA ASP A 347 6.84 -22.93 11.57
C ASP A 347 7.59 -23.92 10.67
N GLU A 348 8.73 -24.41 11.16
CA GLU A 348 9.47 -25.47 10.47
C GLU A 348 8.75 -26.81 10.69
N LEU A 349 8.45 -27.52 9.60
CA LEU A 349 7.81 -28.84 9.66
C LEU A 349 8.64 -29.80 10.51
N GLY A 350 8.14 -30.16 11.70
CA GLY A 350 8.84 -31.03 12.66
C GLY A 350 10.07 -30.41 13.33
N GLY A 351 10.32 -29.10 13.13
CA GLY A 351 11.46 -28.37 13.66
C GLY A 351 11.08 -27.33 14.72
N THR A 352 11.81 -26.21 14.74
CA THR A 352 11.59 -25.09 15.66
C THR A 352 10.38 -24.25 15.22
N VAL A 353 9.60 -23.77 16.18
CA VAL A 353 8.50 -22.83 15.94
C VAL A 353 8.81 -21.50 16.63
N ALA A 354 8.66 -20.40 15.92
CA ALA A 354 8.76 -19.05 16.47
C ALA A 354 7.40 -18.35 16.35
N LEU A 355 6.90 -17.86 17.48
CA LEU A 355 5.65 -17.14 17.62
C LEU A 355 5.95 -15.75 18.19
N LYS A 356 5.15 -14.77 17.77
CA LYS A 356 5.09 -13.46 18.40
C LYS A 356 3.81 -13.39 19.20
N LEU A 357 3.91 -13.41 20.52
CA LEU A 357 2.77 -13.22 21.41
C LEU A 357 2.40 -11.74 21.43
N LEU A 358 1.11 -11.46 21.51
CA LEU A 358 0.52 -10.13 21.44
C LEU A 358 -0.44 -9.93 22.61
N GLY A 359 -0.28 -8.83 23.34
CA GLY A 359 -1.15 -8.45 24.45
C GLY A 359 -1.25 -6.94 24.57
N GLN A 360 -2.13 -6.43 25.44
CA GLN A 360 -2.13 -4.98 25.69
C GLN A 360 -0.84 -4.60 26.43
N PRO A 361 -0.32 -3.38 26.20
CA PRO A 361 0.80 -2.87 26.97
C PRO A 361 0.55 -2.97 28.48
N GLY A 362 1.50 -3.52 29.23
CA GLY A 362 1.42 -3.67 30.70
C GLY A 362 0.51 -4.79 31.21
N ASP A 363 -0.17 -5.54 30.33
CA ASP A 363 -0.99 -6.68 30.76
C ASP A 363 -0.16 -7.85 31.29
N THR A 364 -0.75 -8.61 32.20
CA THR A 364 -0.27 -9.95 32.58
C THR A 364 -1.32 -10.97 32.19
N VAL A 365 -0.94 -11.94 31.37
CA VAL A 365 -1.85 -12.97 30.85
C VAL A 365 -1.34 -14.36 31.17
N ALA A 366 -2.25 -15.25 31.56
CA ALA A 366 -1.96 -16.67 31.68
C ALA A 366 -2.03 -17.32 30.30
N ILE A 367 -0.95 -17.98 29.88
CA ILE A 367 -0.86 -18.67 28.60
C ILE A 367 -0.66 -20.18 28.76
N GLN A 368 -1.13 -20.94 27.79
CA GLN A 368 -0.89 -22.38 27.69
C GLN A 368 -0.59 -22.77 26.24
N LEU A 369 0.38 -23.66 26.05
CA LEU A 369 0.73 -24.19 24.73
C LEU A 369 -0.33 -25.17 24.22
N ASP A 370 -0.83 -24.93 23.01
CA ASP A 370 -1.53 -25.93 22.21
C ASP A 370 -0.56 -26.48 21.16
N PRO A 371 -0.01 -27.69 21.34
CA PRO A 371 1.13 -28.15 20.57
C PRO A 371 0.75 -28.66 19.16
N GLY A 372 -0.52 -28.64 18.77
CA GLY A 372 -0.95 -29.07 17.42
C GLY A 372 -0.54 -30.51 17.08
N GLY A 373 -0.52 -31.41 18.07
CA GLY A 373 -0.06 -32.80 17.91
C GLY A 373 1.45 -33.01 17.90
N ARG A 374 2.26 -31.96 18.10
CA ARG A 374 3.72 -32.05 18.24
C ARG A 374 4.13 -32.21 19.71
N ARG A 375 5.43 -32.42 19.93
CA ARG A 375 6.04 -32.40 21.26
C ARG A 375 7.21 -31.44 21.23
N PHE A 376 7.34 -30.65 22.30
CA PHE A 376 8.42 -29.72 22.52
C PHE A 376 9.10 -30.05 23.84
N ARG A 377 10.41 -29.82 23.92
CA ARG A 377 11.24 -30.13 25.10
C ARG A 377 11.80 -28.89 25.77
N HIS A 378 11.81 -27.78 25.07
CA HIS A 378 12.39 -26.51 25.50
C HIS A 378 11.60 -25.36 24.90
N ALA A 379 11.43 -24.30 25.67
CA ALA A 379 10.81 -23.06 25.21
C ALA A 379 11.63 -21.86 25.67
N GLU A 380 11.66 -20.81 24.86
CA GLU A 380 12.30 -19.54 25.22
C GLU A 380 11.34 -18.37 24.99
N LEU A 381 11.20 -17.49 25.98
CA LEU A 381 10.51 -16.21 25.86
C LEU A 381 11.54 -15.10 25.90
N ASP A 382 11.65 -14.34 24.82
CA ASP A 382 12.67 -13.30 24.61
C ASP A 382 14.10 -13.82 24.90
N GLY A 383 14.38 -15.07 24.50
CA GLY A 383 15.66 -15.75 24.71
C GLY A 383 15.91 -16.24 26.15
N GLN A 384 14.92 -16.18 27.04
CA GLN A 384 14.99 -16.73 28.39
C GLN A 384 14.21 -18.05 28.48
N PRO A 385 14.72 -19.10 29.17
CA PRO A 385 14.02 -20.39 29.29
C PRO A 385 12.62 -20.26 29.92
N LEU A 386 11.65 -20.99 29.35
CA LEU A 386 10.25 -21.05 29.77
C LEU A 386 9.70 -22.49 29.66
N ASP A 387 10.48 -23.48 30.10
CA ASP A 387 10.22 -24.90 29.82
C ASP A 387 8.92 -25.45 30.39
N ASP A 388 8.44 -24.89 31.50
CA ASP A 388 7.14 -25.23 32.09
C ASP A 388 6.02 -25.12 31.03
N LEU A 389 6.08 -24.13 30.14
CA LEU A 389 5.15 -23.98 29.02
C LEU A 389 5.25 -25.14 28.02
N ALA A 390 6.48 -25.56 27.66
CA ALA A 390 6.70 -26.69 26.75
C ALA A 390 6.22 -28.02 27.35
N PHE A 391 6.25 -28.15 28.69
CA PHE A 391 5.77 -29.32 29.42
C PHE A 391 4.26 -29.32 29.69
N GLY A 392 3.55 -28.27 29.24
CA GLY A 392 2.09 -28.20 29.23
C GLY A 392 1.49 -27.40 30.39
N ASP A 393 2.32 -26.78 31.23
CA ASP A 393 1.86 -25.94 32.32
C ASP A 393 1.31 -24.61 31.81
N THR A 394 0.48 -23.98 32.64
CA THR A 394 0.02 -22.61 32.41
C THR A 394 1.03 -21.65 33.03
N VAL A 395 1.50 -20.67 32.26
CA VAL A 395 2.52 -19.72 32.67
C VAL A 395 2.02 -18.29 32.49
N GLU A 396 2.37 -17.39 33.42
CA GLU A 396 2.06 -15.96 33.28
C GLU A 396 3.11 -15.26 32.44
N VAL A 397 2.65 -14.46 31.47
CA VAL A 397 3.48 -13.58 30.64
C VAL A 397 3.07 -12.14 30.87
N VAL A 398 4.05 -11.31 31.21
CA VAL A 398 3.87 -9.86 31.38
C VAL A 398 4.26 -9.17 30.08
N PHE A 399 3.38 -8.36 29.51
CA PHE A 399 3.68 -7.56 28.33
C PHE A 399 4.33 -6.22 28.70
N PRO A 400 5.33 -5.74 27.92
CA PRO A 400 5.99 -4.48 28.21
C PRO A 400 5.07 -3.27 27.97
N GLY A 401 5.44 -2.13 28.53
CA GLY A 401 4.71 -0.86 28.36
C GLY A 401 3.75 -0.56 29.50
N ALA A 402 3.15 0.64 29.45
CA ALA A 402 2.13 1.06 30.40
C ALA A 402 0.74 0.78 29.82
N PRO A 403 -0.24 0.32 30.62
CA PRO A 403 -1.61 0.17 30.17
C PRO A 403 -2.16 1.47 29.61
N LEU A 404 -2.86 1.37 28.48
CA LEU A 404 -3.53 2.52 27.87
C LEU A 404 -4.73 2.93 28.73
N GLU A 405 -4.84 4.22 29.03
CA GLU A 405 -5.98 4.78 29.76
C GLU A 405 -7.17 5.05 28.84
N ARG A 406 -6.91 5.26 27.54
CA ARG A 406 -7.93 5.50 26.51
C ARG A 406 -7.84 4.48 25.38
N ALA A 407 -8.98 4.20 24.74
CA ALA A 407 -9.00 3.42 23.51
C ALA A 407 -8.13 4.09 22.43
N TRP A 408 -7.24 3.32 21.80
CA TRP A 408 -6.35 3.82 20.74
C TRP A 408 -7.10 4.25 19.47
N HIS A 409 -8.30 3.70 19.24
CA HIS A 409 -9.24 4.15 18.22
C HIS A 409 -10.42 4.88 18.86
N ARG A 410 -10.62 6.16 18.55
CA ARG A 410 -11.74 6.96 19.07
C ARG A 410 -11.97 8.24 18.28
N LYS A 411 -13.22 8.72 18.31
CA LYS A 411 -13.56 10.08 17.84
C LYS A 411 -13.04 11.09 18.85
N LEU A 412 -12.43 12.17 18.35
CA LEU A 412 -11.88 13.25 19.15
C LEU A 412 -12.72 14.51 19.09
N ALA A 413 -13.20 14.87 17.89
CA ALA A 413 -13.93 16.12 17.69
C ALA A 413 -14.81 16.10 16.43
N GLU A 414 -15.73 17.07 16.36
CA GLU A 414 -16.57 17.39 15.20
C GLU A 414 -16.33 18.87 14.85
N PRO A 415 -15.45 19.19 13.88
CA PRO A 415 -15.19 20.58 13.49
C PRO A 415 -16.47 21.31 13.07
N GLU A 416 -16.73 22.45 13.70
CA GLU A 416 -17.91 23.28 13.41
C GLU A 416 -17.55 24.38 12.42
N ARG A 417 -18.54 24.85 11.67
CA ARG A 417 -18.35 25.91 10.68
C ARG A 417 -17.95 27.23 11.35
N VAL A 418 -16.85 27.84 10.87
CA VAL A 418 -16.31 29.10 11.36
C VAL A 418 -16.15 30.12 10.22
N GLN A 419 -15.82 31.36 10.57
CA GLN A 419 -15.35 32.32 9.56
C GLN A 419 -14.03 31.84 8.96
N VAL A 420 -13.83 32.06 7.65
CA VAL A 420 -12.56 31.75 6.98
C VAL A 420 -11.42 32.47 7.73
N PRO A 421 -10.43 31.74 8.29
CA PRO A 421 -9.35 32.35 9.05
C PRO A 421 -8.51 33.31 8.20
N ALA A 422 -8.00 34.38 8.82
CA ALA A 422 -7.14 35.34 8.13
C ALA A 422 -5.83 34.71 7.60
N ASP A 423 -5.39 33.61 8.19
CA ASP A 423 -4.21 32.82 7.80
C ASP A 423 -4.58 31.56 6.99
N ALA A 424 -5.74 31.54 6.31
CA ALA A 424 -6.18 30.39 5.51
C ALA A 424 -5.18 29.97 4.41
N GLU A 425 -4.43 30.91 3.83
CA GLU A 425 -3.33 30.59 2.90
C GLU A 425 -2.25 29.76 3.60
N ALA A 426 -1.88 30.12 4.83
CA ALA A 426 -0.85 29.40 5.58
C ALA A 426 -1.30 27.99 5.97
N LEU A 427 -2.59 27.81 6.29
CA LEU A 427 -3.19 26.49 6.51
C LEU A 427 -3.15 25.61 5.25
N TYR A 428 -3.51 26.17 4.09
CA TYR A 428 -3.42 25.50 2.80
C TYR A 428 -1.97 25.11 2.48
N GLU A 429 -1.04 26.07 2.54
CA GLU A 429 0.36 25.85 2.23
C GLU A 429 1.01 24.83 3.18
N ALA A 430 0.62 24.79 4.46
CA ALA A 430 1.14 23.79 5.39
C ALA A 430 0.88 22.36 4.92
N THR A 431 -0.33 22.07 4.45
CA THR A 431 -0.66 20.75 3.90
C THR A 431 -0.07 20.54 2.52
N VAL A 432 -0.03 21.55 1.66
CA VAL A 432 0.57 21.43 0.33
C VAL A 432 2.09 21.17 0.37
N TYR A 433 2.82 21.79 1.30
CA TYR A 433 4.25 21.48 1.53
C TYR A 433 4.47 20.12 2.21
N ALA A 434 3.54 19.67 3.04
CA ALA A 434 3.63 18.37 3.70
C ALA A 434 3.33 17.22 2.74
N ALA A 435 2.37 17.43 1.82
CA ALA A 435 1.84 16.44 0.90
C ALA A 435 2.95 15.69 0.18
N ASP A 436 2.91 14.37 0.27
CA ASP A 436 3.75 13.55 -0.58
C ASP A 436 3.17 13.52 -2.00
N ASN A 437 3.98 13.95 -2.98
CA ASN A 437 3.66 13.93 -4.41
C ASN A 437 4.53 12.93 -5.19
N ASN A 438 5.36 12.14 -4.53
CA ASN A 438 6.15 11.09 -5.18
C ASN A 438 5.26 9.97 -5.73
N ALA A 439 5.82 9.16 -6.64
CA ALA A 439 5.19 7.92 -7.10
C ALA A 439 4.75 7.05 -5.91
N LEU A 440 3.62 6.35 -6.06
CA LEU A 440 3.05 5.56 -4.96
C LEU A 440 3.96 4.42 -4.50
N GLU A 441 4.80 3.93 -5.40
CA GLU A 441 5.83 2.94 -5.14
C GLU A 441 6.97 3.51 -4.29
N VAL A 442 7.34 4.78 -4.49
CA VAL A 442 8.32 5.49 -3.65
C VAL A 442 7.76 5.69 -2.24
N ARG A 443 6.51 6.14 -2.11
CA ARG A 443 5.88 6.28 -0.78
C ARG A 443 5.81 4.94 -0.06
N SER A 444 5.53 3.87 -0.80
CA SER A 444 5.52 2.50 -0.28
C SER A 444 6.91 2.05 0.18
N LEU A 445 7.98 2.41 -0.55
CA LEU A 445 9.36 2.17 -0.14
C LEU A 445 9.70 2.93 1.15
N GLU A 446 9.37 4.22 1.22
CA GLU A 446 9.63 5.07 2.39
C GLU A 446 8.88 4.57 3.63
N ARG A 447 7.59 4.27 3.49
CA ARG A 447 6.76 3.66 4.53
C ARG A 447 7.35 2.34 5.04
N SER A 448 7.98 1.57 4.16
CA SER A 448 8.53 0.27 4.53
C SER A 448 9.95 0.32 5.07
N GLY A 449 10.62 1.47 4.97
CA GLY A 449 11.94 1.68 5.55
C GLY A 449 13.02 0.74 4.99
N PRO A 450 14.20 0.72 5.64
CA PRO A 450 15.31 -0.14 5.23
C PRO A 450 14.97 -1.63 5.41
N THR A 451 15.64 -2.48 4.64
CA THR A 451 15.53 -3.93 4.73
C THR A 451 16.88 -4.55 5.02
N ASN A 452 16.90 -5.62 5.82
CA ASN A 452 18.08 -6.45 6.06
C ASN A 452 18.04 -7.76 5.24
N ILE A 453 17.01 -7.94 4.41
CA ILE A 453 16.82 -9.14 3.61
C ILE A 453 17.39 -8.90 2.21
N GLU A 454 18.45 -9.62 1.86
CA GLU A 454 19.16 -9.46 0.58
C GLU A 454 18.23 -9.60 -0.64
N ALA A 455 17.34 -10.58 -0.64
CA ALA A 455 16.40 -10.78 -1.75
C ALA A 455 15.38 -9.63 -1.89
N VAL A 456 15.01 -8.97 -0.79
CA VAL A 456 14.13 -7.80 -0.78
C VAL A 456 14.88 -6.58 -1.30
N ALA A 457 16.11 -6.36 -0.82
CA ALA A 457 16.98 -5.28 -1.30
C ALA A 457 17.21 -5.40 -2.81
N ALA A 458 17.59 -6.58 -3.29
CA ALA A 458 17.82 -6.83 -4.71
C ALA A 458 16.57 -6.56 -5.57
N ALA A 459 15.39 -6.98 -5.11
CA ALA A 459 14.14 -6.74 -5.85
C ALA A 459 13.73 -5.26 -5.85
N ARG A 460 13.96 -4.53 -4.75
CA ARG A 460 13.78 -3.06 -4.67
C ARG A 460 14.73 -2.35 -5.63
N ASP A 461 16.02 -2.69 -5.59
CA ASP A 461 17.05 -2.10 -6.46
C ASP A 461 16.75 -2.37 -7.94
N ALA A 462 16.36 -3.61 -8.27
CA ALA A 462 15.96 -4.00 -9.61
C ALA A 462 14.68 -3.28 -10.10
N PHE A 463 13.82 -2.79 -9.19
CA PHE A 463 12.64 -2.00 -9.56
C PHE A 463 12.98 -0.51 -9.75
N PHE A 464 13.63 0.13 -8.76
CA PHE A 464 13.91 1.57 -8.79
C PHE A 464 15.09 1.94 -9.69
N GLY A 465 16.01 1.00 -9.95
CA GLY A 465 17.13 1.18 -10.88
C GLY A 465 16.76 1.03 -12.36
N GLN A 466 15.49 0.72 -12.68
CA GLN A 466 15.03 0.60 -14.06
C GLN A 466 15.16 1.91 -14.82
N THR A 467 15.70 1.87 -16.05
CA THR A 467 15.76 3.03 -16.93
C THR A 467 14.38 3.65 -17.15
N GLN A 468 13.31 2.84 -17.21
CA GLN A 468 11.95 3.37 -17.35
C GLN A 468 11.49 4.14 -16.11
N PHE A 469 11.96 3.78 -14.91
CA PHE A 469 11.56 4.45 -13.67
C PHE A 469 12.20 5.84 -13.61
N ILE A 470 13.51 5.89 -13.85
CA ILE A 470 14.27 7.13 -13.94
C ILE A 470 13.69 8.05 -15.04
N ALA A 471 13.40 7.50 -16.22
CA ALA A 471 12.87 8.25 -17.35
C ALA A 471 11.44 8.80 -17.15
N ARG A 472 10.75 8.45 -16.06
CA ARG A 472 9.43 9.03 -15.72
C ARG A 472 9.52 10.23 -14.79
N GLY A 473 10.70 10.48 -14.21
CA GLY A 473 10.93 11.57 -13.29
C GLY A 473 9.95 11.62 -12.11
N ALA A 474 9.68 10.44 -11.54
CA ALA A 474 8.58 10.20 -10.61
C ALA A 474 8.98 10.30 -9.11
N TRP A 475 10.21 10.78 -8.84
CA TRP A 475 10.78 10.87 -7.49
C TRP A 475 11.48 12.22 -7.31
N ASP A 476 11.06 12.99 -6.31
CA ASP A 476 11.63 14.30 -5.96
C ASP A 476 13.12 14.22 -5.61
N ARG A 477 13.59 13.12 -5.02
CA ARG A 477 15.01 12.88 -4.70
C ARG A 477 15.94 13.12 -5.89
N PHE A 478 15.47 12.90 -7.12
CA PHE A 478 16.25 13.13 -8.33
C PHE A 478 16.73 14.58 -8.48
N VAL A 479 16.09 15.56 -7.84
CA VAL A 479 16.57 16.96 -7.90
C VAL A 479 17.65 17.28 -6.85
N PHE A 480 18.04 16.30 -6.04
CA PHE A 480 18.99 16.47 -4.93
C PHE A 480 20.15 15.46 -4.95
N ASP A 481 20.19 14.53 -5.92
CA ASP A 481 21.13 13.41 -5.97
C ASP A 481 22.49 13.73 -6.64
N SER A 482 22.66 14.93 -7.21
CA SER A 482 23.85 15.32 -8.01
C SER A 482 24.05 14.51 -9.29
N ASP A 483 23.01 13.87 -9.82
CA ASP A 483 23.02 13.16 -11.09
C ASP A 483 22.23 13.95 -12.15
N SER A 484 22.93 14.53 -13.12
CA SER A 484 22.29 15.29 -14.20
C SER A 484 21.44 14.45 -15.17
N THR A 485 21.46 13.12 -15.04
CA THR A 485 20.67 12.21 -15.88
C THR A 485 19.29 11.88 -15.30
N THR A 486 19.06 12.21 -14.02
CA THR A 486 17.78 12.08 -13.35
C THR A 486 17.05 13.43 -13.34
N TYR A 487 15.73 13.41 -13.15
CA TYR A 487 14.91 14.64 -13.10
C TYR A 487 13.57 14.37 -12.44
N MET A 488 12.90 15.42 -11.97
CA MET A 488 11.48 15.41 -11.59
C MET A 488 10.65 16.04 -12.71
N ASP A 489 9.55 15.41 -13.16
CA ASP A 489 8.72 15.86 -14.29
C ASP A 489 7.23 15.96 -13.94
N VAL A 490 6.57 17.05 -14.34
CA VAL A 490 5.10 17.22 -14.24
C VAL A 490 4.33 16.49 -15.35
N TRP A 491 4.98 16.12 -16.45
CA TRP A 491 4.38 15.45 -17.62
C TRP A 491 4.44 13.92 -17.57
N SER A 492 4.43 13.33 -16.38
CA SER A 492 4.52 11.87 -16.29
C SER A 492 3.35 11.19 -17.03
N SER A 493 3.68 10.21 -17.88
CA SER A 493 2.78 9.54 -18.84
C SER A 493 2.15 10.46 -19.92
N GLY A 494 2.79 11.57 -20.27
CA GLY A 494 2.44 12.41 -21.43
C GLY A 494 1.24 13.33 -21.22
N ARG A 495 0.89 13.63 -19.96
CA ARG A 495 -0.14 14.61 -19.59
C ARG A 495 0.37 15.52 -18.49
N ASP A 496 -0.07 16.77 -18.49
CA ASP A 496 0.21 17.70 -17.39
C ASP A 496 -0.60 17.29 -16.16
N LEU A 497 0.08 16.98 -15.06
CA LEU A 497 -0.52 16.53 -13.81
C LEU A 497 -0.77 17.67 -12.82
N ARG A 498 -0.41 18.91 -13.18
CA ARG A 498 -0.56 20.06 -12.29
C ARG A 498 -2.03 20.43 -12.07
N ILE A 499 -2.36 20.70 -10.81
CA ILE A 499 -3.64 21.25 -10.38
C ILE A 499 -3.54 22.76 -10.38
N ASP A 500 -4.49 23.43 -11.04
CA ASP A 500 -4.54 24.88 -11.15
C ASP A 500 -3.19 25.50 -11.61
N GLY A 501 -2.50 24.81 -12.52
CA GLY A 501 -1.23 25.24 -13.12
C GLY A 501 0.04 24.99 -12.30
N GLY A 502 -0.08 24.50 -11.06
CA GLY A 502 1.03 24.03 -10.23
C GLY A 502 2.04 25.11 -9.80
N VAL A 503 2.80 24.84 -8.75
CA VAL A 503 3.87 25.69 -8.24
C VAL A 503 5.02 24.82 -7.79
N LEU A 504 6.24 25.12 -8.25
CA LEU A 504 7.43 24.44 -7.74
C LEU A 504 7.71 24.93 -6.32
N ARG A 505 7.60 24.01 -5.37
CA ARG A 505 7.85 24.22 -3.94
C ARG A 505 9.07 23.42 -3.52
N VAL A 506 9.88 24.01 -2.65
CA VAL A 506 11.01 23.36 -1.99
C VAL A 506 10.89 23.58 -0.48
N ASP A 507 10.84 22.50 0.29
CA ASP A 507 11.01 22.52 1.75
C ASP A 507 12.46 22.16 2.05
N PHE A 508 13.19 23.05 2.71
CA PHE A 508 14.57 22.82 3.14
C PHE A 508 14.66 21.94 4.41
N GLY A 509 13.53 21.46 4.92
CA GLY A 509 13.39 20.59 6.09
C GLY A 509 13.45 21.35 7.42
N SER A 510 14.20 22.44 7.48
CA SER A 510 14.29 23.34 8.63
C SER A 510 14.62 24.78 8.21
N PRO A 511 14.40 25.80 9.06
CA PRO A 511 14.82 27.16 8.75
C PRO A 511 16.34 27.26 8.61
N ILE A 512 16.81 27.64 7.42
CA ILE A 512 18.23 27.77 7.08
C ILE A 512 18.58 29.17 6.55
N LEU A 513 19.84 29.58 6.72
CA LEU A 513 20.38 30.77 6.08
C LEU A 513 20.78 30.44 4.64
N VAL A 514 19.99 30.90 3.67
CA VAL A 514 20.22 30.73 2.23
C VAL A 514 20.06 32.07 1.54
N ASP A 515 21.05 32.48 0.74
CA ASP A 515 21.00 33.73 -0.03
C ASP A 515 20.80 33.49 -1.53
N ARG A 516 21.06 32.26 -2.00
CA ARG A 516 20.82 31.86 -3.39
C ARG A 516 20.41 30.39 -3.50
N VAL A 517 19.43 30.14 -4.36
CA VAL A 517 19.03 28.78 -4.79
C VAL A 517 19.28 28.65 -6.29
N LEU A 518 19.98 27.62 -6.72
CA LEU A 518 20.19 27.34 -8.14
C LEU A 518 19.25 26.23 -8.60
N ILE A 519 18.42 26.52 -9.60
CA ILE A 519 17.56 25.53 -10.27
C ILE A 519 18.19 25.14 -11.62
N ARG A 520 18.26 23.85 -11.89
CA ARG A 520 18.65 23.31 -13.21
C ARG A 520 17.47 22.61 -13.86
N THR A 521 17.28 22.84 -15.14
CA THR A 521 16.10 22.36 -15.87
C THR A 521 16.41 22.01 -17.32
N LEU A 522 15.68 21.02 -17.85
CA LEU A 522 15.67 20.67 -19.26
C LEU A 522 14.74 21.58 -20.09
N ASP A 523 13.79 22.30 -19.49
CA ASP A 523 12.78 23.13 -20.20
C ASP A 523 13.27 24.53 -20.51
N SER A 524 14.51 24.59 -20.96
CA SER A 524 15.28 25.80 -20.93
C SER A 524 14.79 26.95 -21.84
N PRO A 525 14.20 26.72 -23.03
CA PRO A 525 13.74 27.81 -23.88
C PRO A 525 12.44 28.46 -23.37
N GLU A 526 11.45 27.64 -23.00
CA GLU A 526 10.14 28.14 -22.56
C GLU A 526 10.16 28.72 -21.16
N PHE A 527 10.83 28.05 -20.22
CA PHE A 527 11.01 28.60 -18.88
C PHE A 527 11.81 29.92 -18.93
N GLY A 528 12.89 29.97 -19.73
CA GLY A 528 13.65 31.19 -19.95
C GLY A 528 12.82 32.35 -20.52
N ARG A 529 11.90 32.08 -21.46
CA ARG A 529 10.95 33.07 -21.98
C ARG A 529 10.05 33.61 -20.86
N ARG A 530 9.45 32.73 -20.05
CA ARG A 530 8.59 33.13 -18.91
C ARG A 530 9.34 33.98 -17.89
N VAL A 531 10.61 33.67 -17.61
CA VAL A 531 11.50 34.50 -16.78
C VAL A 531 11.67 35.89 -17.39
N SER A 532 12.04 35.98 -18.68
CA SER A 532 12.26 37.27 -19.35
C SER A 532 11.02 38.15 -19.44
N GLU A 533 9.84 37.53 -19.55
CA GLU A 533 8.54 38.19 -19.60
C GLU A 533 7.99 38.55 -18.21
N ARG A 534 8.75 38.27 -17.13
CA ARG A 534 8.33 38.48 -15.73
C ARG A 534 7.01 37.79 -15.38
N ARG A 535 6.80 36.59 -15.93
CA ARG A 535 5.62 35.75 -15.68
C ARG A 535 5.84 34.73 -14.56
N ILE A 536 6.85 34.95 -13.73
CA ILE A 536 7.24 34.04 -12.63
C ILE A 536 7.30 34.86 -11.35
N ALA A 537 6.63 34.36 -10.31
CA ALA A 537 6.74 34.88 -8.96
C ALA A 537 7.61 33.92 -8.13
N VAL A 538 8.54 34.49 -7.36
CA VAL A 538 9.40 33.73 -6.44
C VAL A 538 9.22 34.29 -5.05
N GLU A 539 8.93 33.42 -4.10
CA GLU A 539 8.77 33.80 -2.70
C GLU A 539 9.38 32.76 -1.78
N ALA A 540 9.90 33.21 -0.64
CA ALA A 540 10.43 32.35 0.40
C ALA A 540 9.90 32.75 1.77
N SER A 541 9.70 31.76 2.64
CA SER A 541 9.14 31.93 3.98
C SER A 541 9.87 31.06 5.00
N ALA A 542 9.85 31.47 6.26
CA ALA A 542 10.28 30.66 7.40
C ALA A 542 9.10 29.93 8.07
N ASP A 543 7.88 30.44 7.92
CA ASP A 543 6.73 30.12 8.77
C ASP A 543 5.40 29.92 8.00
N LEU A 544 5.42 30.02 6.66
CA LEU A 544 4.26 29.97 5.76
C LEU A 544 3.26 31.13 5.90
N ARG A 545 3.52 32.09 6.78
CA ARG A 545 2.67 33.26 7.03
C ARG A 545 3.26 34.51 6.43
N THR A 546 4.57 34.66 6.55
CA THR A 546 5.30 35.82 6.05
C THR A 546 6.11 35.41 4.83
N TRP A 547 5.77 35.97 3.66
CA TRP A 547 6.46 35.71 2.40
C TRP A 547 7.41 36.86 2.05
N THR A 548 8.61 36.51 1.62
CA THR A 548 9.63 37.44 1.14
C THR A 548 9.88 37.18 -0.34
N SER A 549 9.72 38.21 -1.19
CA SER A 549 9.97 38.06 -2.63
C SER A 549 11.44 37.81 -2.93
N GLY A 550 11.70 36.83 -3.79
CA GLY A 550 13.00 36.57 -4.42
C GLY A 550 13.05 37.09 -5.86
N ARG A 551 14.20 36.92 -6.52
CA ARG A 551 14.37 37.26 -7.94
C ARG A 551 15.19 36.21 -8.67
N ILE A 552 14.77 35.84 -9.88
CA ILE A 552 15.61 35.07 -10.81
C ILE A 552 16.59 36.04 -11.49
N SER A 553 17.88 35.83 -11.30
CA SER A 553 18.93 36.67 -11.89
C SER A 553 19.07 36.42 -13.40
N GLU A 554 19.17 37.50 -14.20
CA GLU A 554 19.24 37.46 -15.67
C GLU A 554 20.57 36.87 -16.23
N LEU A 555 21.54 36.56 -15.36
CA LEU A 555 22.93 36.23 -15.70
C LEU A 555 23.13 34.91 -16.47
N SER A 556 22.08 34.10 -16.70
CA SER A 556 22.21 32.77 -17.33
C SER A 556 21.51 32.59 -18.67
N ALA A 557 20.85 33.61 -19.23
CA ALA A 557 20.25 33.50 -20.57
C ALA A 557 21.28 33.48 -21.71
N ARG A 558 22.56 33.78 -21.43
CA ARG A 558 23.59 34.01 -22.48
C ARG A 558 24.89 33.22 -22.33
N SER A 559 25.07 32.36 -21.32
CA SER A 559 26.35 31.64 -21.19
C SER A 559 26.20 30.17 -20.81
N ILE A 560 26.67 29.34 -21.73
CA ILE A 560 27.42 28.09 -21.56
C ILE A 560 26.61 26.78 -21.59
N ASP A 561 26.84 26.10 -22.72
CA ASP A 561 26.82 24.65 -23.01
C ASP A 561 25.47 23.92 -23.02
N ASP A 562 24.99 23.64 -24.24
CA ASP A 562 23.82 22.81 -24.56
C ASP A 562 24.08 21.30 -24.35
N SER A 563 25.21 20.89 -23.77
CA SER A 563 25.50 19.49 -23.47
C SER A 563 24.91 19.04 -22.13
N ILE A 564 23.69 18.50 -22.19
CA ILE A 564 23.10 17.51 -21.25
C ILE A 564 22.83 18.00 -19.80
N ALA A 565 23.47 19.05 -19.28
CA ALA A 565 23.39 19.46 -17.88
C ALA A 565 22.29 20.49 -17.53
N GLY A 566 21.38 20.78 -18.46
CA GLY A 566 20.27 21.75 -18.30
C GLY A 566 20.72 23.22 -18.16
N ARG A 567 19.82 24.18 -18.43
CA ARG A 567 20.11 25.60 -18.15
C ARG A 567 19.98 25.88 -16.65
N ARG A 568 20.80 26.80 -16.19
CA ARG A 568 20.94 27.23 -14.79
C ARG A 568 20.09 28.47 -14.54
N PHE A 569 19.25 28.48 -13.51
CA PHE A 569 18.42 29.63 -13.12
C PHE A 569 18.69 29.98 -11.66
N PRO A 570 19.59 30.94 -11.37
CA PRO A 570 19.87 31.36 -10.02
C PRO A 570 18.76 32.25 -9.47
N VAL A 571 18.19 31.83 -8.36
CA VAL A 571 17.21 32.52 -7.55
C VAL A 571 17.94 33.22 -6.39
N ASP A 572 17.96 34.54 -6.40
CA ASP A 572 18.51 35.35 -5.32
C ASP A 572 17.42 35.65 -4.28
N LEU A 573 17.73 35.37 -3.01
CA LEU A 573 16.88 35.64 -1.85
C LEU A 573 17.51 36.76 -1.00
N PRO A 574 16.71 37.59 -0.30
CA PRO A 574 17.27 38.62 0.56
C PRO A 574 18.19 38.02 1.64
N PRO A 575 19.45 38.48 1.73
CA PRO A 575 20.45 37.90 2.62
C PRO A 575 20.15 38.21 4.09
N GLY A 576 20.74 37.42 5.00
CA GLY A 576 20.63 37.63 6.45
C GLY A 576 19.31 37.19 7.08
N ARG A 577 18.44 36.52 6.32
CA ARG A 577 17.19 35.92 6.79
C ARG A 577 17.26 34.40 6.70
N THR A 578 16.50 33.73 7.57
CA THR A 578 16.28 32.29 7.48
C THR A 578 15.04 32.01 6.63
N TYR A 579 15.12 30.97 5.83
CA TYR A 579 14.01 30.45 5.04
C TYR A 579 13.93 28.94 5.24
N ARG A 580 12.71 28.40 5.26
CA ARG A 580 12.46 26.96 5.20
C ARG A 580 11.79 26.60 3.88
N TYR A 581 10.90 27.46 3.42
CA TYR A 581 10.03 27.20 2.28
C TYR A 581 10.38 28.15 1.14
N LEU A 582 10.46 27.63 -0.08
CA LEU A 582 10.56 28.37 -1.33
C LEU A 582 9.42 27.96 -2.25
N ARG A 583 8.78 28.92 -2.92
CA ARG A 583 7.80 28.65 -3.98
C ARG A 583 8.10 29.48 -5.24
N ILE A 584 7.90 28.87 -6.40
CA ILE A 584 8.11 29.46 -7.73
C ILE A 584 6.86 29.20 -8.58
N ASP A 585 5.96 30.18 -8.64
CA ASP A 585 4.78 30.12 -9.49
C ASP A 585 5.18 30.33 -10.96
N GLY A 586 4.67 29.47 -11.85
CA GLY A 586 5.15 29.38 -13.22
C GLY A 586 6.54 28.74 -13.33
N GLY A 587 6.92 27.89 -12.37
CA GLY A 587 8.17 27.12 -12.35
C GLY A 587 8.44 26.24 -13.59
N PRO A 588 9.64 25.66 -13.69
CA PRO A 588 9.99 24.71 -14.75
C PRO A 588 9.17 23.41 -14.61
N GLU A 589 8.99 22.69 -15.72
CA GLU A 589 8.21 21.44 -15.78
C GLU A 589 9.08 20.22 -15.40
N ARG A 590 10.34 20.23 -15.82
CA ARG A 590 11.41 19.26 -15.60
C ARG A 590 12.56 19.89 -14.84
N VAL A 591 12.79 19.43 -13.63
CA VAL A 591 13.91 19.90 -12.78
C VAL A 591 14.92 18.79 -12.66
N THR A 592 16.19 19.07 -12.95
CA THR A 592 17.29 18.11 -12.81
C THR A 592 18.06 18.31 -11.51
N GLU A 593 18.11 19.54 -10.97
CA GLU A 593 18.87 19.81 -9.76
C GLU A 593 18.37 21.07 -9.05
N ILE A 594 18.38 21.04 -7.72
CA ILE A 594 18.19 22.19 -6.83
C ILE A 594 19.36 22.27 -5.85
N GLU A 595 20.06 23.41 -5.85
CA GLU A 595 21.23 23.64 -4.98
C GLU A 595 21.04 24.89 -4.13
N GLY A 596 21.29 24.81 -2.83
CA GLY A 596 21.33 25.99 -1.94
C GLY A 596 22.73 26.54 -1.79
N TYR A 597 22.87 27.86 -1.67
CA TYR A 597 24.12 28.54 -1.38
C TYR A 597 23.94 29.57 -0.26
N ARG A 598 25.03 29.74 0.50
CA ARG A 598 25.22 30.83 1.45
C ARG A 598 26.62 31.40 1.30
N ALA A 599 26.74 32.70 1.01
CA ALA A 599 28.01 33.38 0.79
C ALA A 599 28.93 32.62 -0.19
N GLY A 600 28.33 32.07 -1.26
CA GLY A 600 29.03 31.28 -2.29
C GLY A 600 29.37 29.83 -1.92
N ARG A 601 29.08 29.37 -0.70
CA ARG A 601 29.27 27.97 -0.28
C ARG A 601 27.98 27.16 -0.50
N ARG A 602 28.09 26.01 -1.15
CA ARG A 602 26.96 25.07 -1.35
C ARG A 602 26.53 24.53 0.01
N LEU A 603 25.22 24.50 0.24
CA LEU A 603 24.62 23.93 1.44
C LEU A 603 24.40 22.42 1.28
N GLU A 604 24.39 21.71 2.40
CA GLU A 604 23.90 20.34 2.43
C GLU A 604 22.39 20.32 2.21
N ARG A 605 21.90 19.26 1.57
CA ARG A 605 20.50 19.11 1.14
C ARG A 605 19.81 17.94 1.80
N ILE A 606 20.26 17.62 3.02
CA ILE A 606 19.72 16.54 3.82
C ILE A 606 18.31 16.95 4.27
N GLY A 607 17.32 16.10 4.01
CA GLY A 607 15.92 16.35 4.38
C GLY A 607 15.20 17.38 3.51
N TRP A 608 15.80 17.80 2.39
CA TRP A 608 15.12 18.68 1.43
C TRP A 608 14.10 17.88 0.62
N ARG A 609 12.95 18.49 0.34
CA ARG A 609 11.86 17.92 -0.46
C ARG A 609 11.41 18.90 -1.55
N ALA A 610 10.89 18.37 -2.64
CA ALA A 610 10.33 19.18 -3.71
C ALA A 610 8.96 18.65 -4.18
N SER A 611 8.08 19.57 -4.54
CA SER A 611 6.77 19.26 -5.13
C SER A 611 6.42 20.31 -6.19
N ASN A 612 5.63 19.95 -7.20
CA ASN A 612 5.31 20.86 -8.31
C ASN A 612 3.84 20.82 -8.76
N LEU A 613 2.98 20.08 -8.05
CA LEU A 613 1.65 19.73 -8.57
C LEU A 613 0.54 20.70 -8.15
N PHE A 614 0.52 21.16 -6.91
CA PHE A 614 -0.57 22.02 -6.42
C PHE A 614 -0.39 23.49 -6.82
N GLY A 615 -1.50 24.14 -7.16
CA GLY A 615 -1.53 25.55 -7.55
C GLY A 615 -1.26 26.53 -6.40
N PRO A 616 -1.11 27.82 -6.72
CA PRO A 616 -1.06 28.89 -5.73
C PRO A 616 -2.46 29.12 -5.14
N TYR A 617 -2.53 29.54 -3.87
CA TYR A 617 -3.78 29.70 -3.12
C TYR A 617 -4.75 30.70 -3.79
N GLU A 618 -4.22 31.72 -4.44
CA GLU A 618 -4.97 32.81 -5.08
C GLU A 618 -5.82 32.33 -6.27
N LYS A 619 -5.54 31.15 -6.82
CA LYS A 619 -6.38 30.56 -7.89
C LYS A 619 -7.62 29.84 -7.37
N ALA A 620 -7.63 29.46 -6.10
CA ALA A 620 -8.76 28.80 -5.45
C ALA A 620 -8.75 29.12 -3.95
N PRO A 621 -9.04 30.37 -3.55
CA PRO A 621 -9.01 30.77 -2.15
C PRO A 621 -10.11 30.05 -1.35
N ALA A 622 -9.95 30.00 -0.03
CA ALA A 622 -10.94 29.39 0.86
C ALA A 622 -12.23 30.23 0.90
N ILE A 623 -13.37 29.57 0.72
CA ILE A 623 -14.71 30.18 0.75
C ILE A 623 -15.52 29.77 1.99
N ALA A 624 -15.11 28.69 2.67
CA ALA A 624 -15.65 28.27 3.95
C ALA A 624 -14.58 27.53 4.77
N ALA A 625 -14.76 27.49 6.09
CA ALA A 625 -13.86 26.80 6.99
C ALA A 625 -14.62 26.15 8.15
N TRP A 626 -14.03 25.08 8.70
CA TRP A 626 -14.48 24.40 9.91
C TRP A 626 -13.31 24.23 10.86
N SER A 627 -13.57 24.29 12.16
CA SER A 627 -12.52 24.11 13.17
C SER A 627 -13.04 23.43 14.44
N ALA A 628 -12.18 22.64 15.08
CA ALA A 628 -12.38 22.15 16.44
C ALA A 628 -11.06 22.09 17.21
N ASN A 629 -11.14 22.37 18.51
CA ASN A 629 -10.02 22.26 19.44
C ASN A 629 -10.16 21.02 20.30
N PHE A 630 -9.05 20.33 20.55
CA PHE A 630 -8.96 19.19 21.44
C PHE A 630 -7.54 19.03 21.99
N VAL A 631 -7.38 18.15 22.97
CA VAL A 631 -6.09 17.76 23.53
C VAL A 631 -5.99 16.24 23.46
N LEU A 632 -4.82 15.73 23.09
CA LEU A 632 -4.52 14.30 23.18
C LEU A 632 -3.94 14.01 24.56
N GLU A 633 -4.71 13.43 25.48
CA GLU A 633 -4.16 13.06 26.79
C GLU A 633 -3.15 11.90 26.67
N GLU A 634 -3.40 11.02 25.70
CA GLU A 634 -2.60 9.83 25.42
C GLU A 634 -2.71 9.46 23.94
N ALA A 635 -1.62 8.94 23.39
CA ALA A 635 -1.56 8.33 22.07
C ALA A 635 -0.66 7.10 22.08
N ALA A 636 -1.13 6.01 21.46
CA ALA A 636 -0.37 4.78 21.33
C ALA A 636 0.71 4.91 20.23
N PRO A 637 1.79 4.08 20.24
CA PRO A 637 2.76 4.06 19.14
C PRO A 637 2.09 3.83 17.78
N GLY A 638 2.57 4.52 16.75
CA GLY A 638 1.98 4.44 15.40
C GLY A 638 0.63 5.14 15.27
N SER A 639 0.23 5.97 16.23
CA SER A 639 -1.00 6.75 16.14
C SER A 639 -0.94 7.83 15.07
N TYR A 640 -2.06 8.06 14.43
CA TYR A 640 -2.28 9.19 13.52
C TYR A 640 -3.70 9.72 13.68
N LEU A 641 -3.87 11.01 13.42
CA LEU A 641 -5.18 11.63 13.29
C LEU A 641 -5.74 11.33 11.90
N ALA A 642 -7.01 10.96 11.84
CA ALA A 642 -7.79 10.85 10.62
C ALA A 642 -8.85 11.95 10.62
N ILE A 643 -8.66 12.97 9.77
CA ILE A 643 -9.61 14.08 9.60
C ILE A 643 -10.49 13.72 8.41
N ALA A 644 -11.65 13.15 8.71
CA ALA A 644 -12.66 12.73 7.74
C ALA A 644 -13.46 13.95 7.29
N VAL A 645 -13.43 14.29 6.00
CA VAL A 645 -14.17 15.41 5.41
C VAL A 645 -15.35 14.84 4.63
N ASN A 646 -16.43 14.53 5.34
CA ASN A 646 -17.63 13.96 4.71
C ASN A 646 -18.35 15.02 3.87
N GLY A 647 -18.84 14.64 2.70
CA GLY A 647 -19.56 15.51 1.77
C GLY A 647 -18.85 15.71 0.44
N VAL A 648 -19.54 16.36 -0.49
CA VAL A 648 -19.01 16.69 -1.83
C VAL A 648 -18.33 18.06 -1.75
N HIS A 649 -17.01 18.06 -1.87
CA HIS A 649 -16.18 19.26 -1.76
C HIS A 649 -15.54 19.68 -3.09
N GLY A 650 -15.64 18.89 -4.16
CA GLY A 650 -14.93 19.13 -5.42
C GLY A 650 -13.52 18.53 -5.42
N ALA A 651 -13.04 18.09 -6.59
CA ALA A 651 -11.73 17.45 -6.71
C ALA A 651 -10.59 18.42 -6.39
N GLU A 652 -9.76 18.08 -5.41
CA GLU A 652 -8.70 18.93 -4.86
C GLU A 652 -9.19 20.30 -4.36
N LYS A 653 -10.43 20.39 -3.88
CA LYS A 653 -11.05 21.64 -3.36
C LYS A 653 -11.42 21.59 -1.87
N ALA A 654 -10.98 20.57 -1.14
CA ALA A 654 -10.94 20.58 0.32
C ALA A 654 -9.50 20.42 0.79
N PHE A 655 -9.16 20.97 1.94
CA PHE A 655 -7.86 20.74 2.60
C PHE A 655 -8.05 20.70 4.11
N ALA A 656 -7.40 19.75 4.79
CA ALA A 656 -7.34 19.71 6.25
C ALA A 656 -5.90 19.90 6.74
N THR A 657 -5.76 20.59 7.87
CA THR A 657 -4.49 20.96 8.51
C THR A 657 -4.72 20.99 10.01
N ILE A 658 -3.68 20.81 10.83
CA ILE A 658 -3.79 21.06 12.27
C ILE A 658 -2.86 22.18 12.73
N ARG A 659 -3.20 22.82 13.85
CA ARG A 659 -2.28 23.64 14.65
C ARG A 659 -1.95 22.92 15.94
N VAL A 660 -0.68 22.84 16.30
CA VAL A 660 -0.21 22.31 17.58
C VAL A 660 0.44 23.46 18.34
N ASN A 661 -0.18 23.91 19.45
CA ASN A 661 0.21 25.12 20.18
C ASN A 661 0.39 26.34 19.23
N GLY A 662 -0.49 26.47 18.22
CA GLY A 662 -0.45 27.52 17.20
C GLY A 662 0.53 27.29 16.03
N GLY A 663 1.43 26.30 16.11
CA GLY A 663 2.34 25.91 15.03
C GLY A 663 1.62 25.08 13.96
N LEU A 664 1.88 25.35 12.67
CA LEU A 664 1.21 24.70 11.56
C LEU A 664 1.78 23.31 11.29
N VAL A 665 0.92 22.30 11.18
CA VAL A 665 1.28 20.93 10.79
C VAL A 665 0.33 20.47 9.68
N GLY A 666 0.88 20.27 8.49
CA GLY A 666 0.15 19.77 7.34
C GLY A 666 -0.05 18.26 7.37
N ALA A 667 -1.02 17.77 6.61
CA ALA A 667 -1.26 16.34 6.43
C ALA A 667 -0.40 15.77 5.28
N PRO A 668 0.65 14.97 5.56
CA PRO A 668 1.50 14.43 4.51
C PRO A 668 0.80 13.40 3.63
N ASP A 669 -0.28 12.79 4.12
CA ASP A 669 -1.04 11.75 3.42
C ASP A 669 -2.56 11.99 3.53
N ARG A 670 -3.31 11.40 2.60
CA ARG A 670 -4.76 11.52 2.46
C ARG A 670 -5.30 10.36 1.65
N ALA A 671 -6.49 9.86 1.98
CA ALA A 671 -7.28 9.01 1.09
C ALA A 671 -8.40 9.83 0.41
N PRO A 672 -8.53 9.78 -0.92
CA PRO A 672 -7.56 9.23 -1.88
C PRO A 672 -6.22 9.98 -1.86
N SER A 673 -5.14 9.29 -2.23
CA SER A 673 -3.78 9.85 -2.29
C SER A 673 -3.73 11.18 -3.04
N TYR A 674 -2.88 12.12 -2.61
CA TYR A 674 -2.65 13.35 -3.37
C TYR A 674 -2.19 13.06 -4.81
N PRO A 675 -2.44 13.99 -5.77
CA PRO A 675 -1.80 14.00 -7.08
C PRO A 675 -0.30 13.70 -6.98
N ARG A 676 0.27 13.08 -8.01
CA ARG A 676 1.66 12.60 -7.94
C ARG A 676 2.40 12.60 -9.27
N ASN A 677 3.72 12.62 -9.22
CA ASN A 677 4.57 12.27 -10.35
C ASN A 677 4.51 10.73 -10.53
N THR A 678 3.97 10.25 -11.64
CA THR A 678 3.48 8.85 -11.74
C THR A 678 4.52 7.85 -12.21
N TRP A 679 4.48 6.62 -11.69
CA TRP A 679 5.14 5.46 -12.31
C TRP A 679 4.28 4.84 -13.42
N ALA A 680 3.05 4.40 -13.11
CA ALA A 680 2.19 3.74 -14.10
C ALA A 680 1.01 4.63 -14.52
N HIS A 681 0.26 5.11 -13.53
CA HIS A 681 -1.02 5.82 -13.73
C HIS A 681 -1.22 6.91 -12.65
N PRO A 682 -1.95 7.99 -12.97
CA PRO A 682 -2.32 9.02 -12.01
C PRO A 682 -3.32 8.49 -10.98
N VAL A 683 -3.36 9.14 -9.81
CA VAL A 683 -4.44 8.97 -8.85
C VAL A 683 -5.78 9.29 -9.53
N GLN A 684 -6.80 8.51 -9.22
CA GLN A 684 -8.16 8.80 -9.64
C GLN A 684 -8.66 10.09 -8.96
N ALA A 685 -9.09 11.06 -9.77
CA ALA A 685 -9.75 12.25 -9.25
C ALA A 685 -11.10 11.87 -8.62
N VAL A 686 -11.29 12.26 -7.36
CA VAL A 686 -12.55 12.10 -6.59
C VAL A 686 -12.90 13.45 -6.00
N ASP A 687 -14.19 13.75 -5.87
CA ASP A 687 -14.70 15.07 -5.47
C ASP A 687 -15.42 15.07 -4.11
N ALA A 688 -15.33 13.99 -3.35
CA ALA A 688 -16.01 13.82 -2.08
C ALA A 688 -15.22 12.94 -1.09
N ASN A 689 -15.58 13.06 0.19
CA ASN A 689 -15.23 12.11 1.26
C ASN A 689 -13.72 11.88 1.45
N TYR A 690 -12.92 12.94 1.36
CA TYR A 690 -11.50 12.86 1.67
C TYR A 690 -11.25 12.55 3.15
N THR A 691 -10.21 11.77 3.45
CA THR A 691 -9.69 11.63 4.82
C THR A 691 -8.22 11.99 4.85
N TYR A 692 -7.86 13.03 5.62
CA TYR A 692 -6.47 13.48 5.77
C TYR A 692 -5.82 12.79 6.96
N TYR A 693 -4.58 12.35 6.80
CA TYR A 693 -3.84 11.65 7.85
C TYR A 693 -2.67 12.51 8.35
N VAL A 694 -2.64 12.72 9.66
CA VAL A 694 -1.55 13.46 10.33
C VAL A 694 -0.90 12.53 11.36
N PRO A 695 0.36 12.10 11.17
CA PRO A 695 1.07 11.30 12.17
C PRO A 695 1.12 12.03 13.52
N VAL A 696 0.79 11.32 14.60
CA VAL A 696 0.87 11.88 15.95
C VAL A 696 2.32 11.80 16.43
N THR A 697 2.91 12.94 16.77
CA THR A 697 4.25 13.01 17.37
C THR A 697 4.16 13.13 18.89
N PRO A 698 5.22 12.78 19.65
CA PRO A 698 5.22 12.90 21.10
C PRO A 698 4.90 14.32 21.60
N GLU A 699 5.29 15.35 20.86
CA GLU A 699 5.05 16.76 21.21
C GLU A 699 3.57 17.17 21.10
N MET A 700 2.73 16.37 20.44
CA MET A 700 1.29 16.61 20.34
C MET A 700 0.53 16.15 21.59
N VAL A 701 1.10 15.21 22.37
CA VAL A 701 0.46 14.71 23.59
C VAL A 701 0.49 15.80 24.67
N GLY A 702 -0.68 16.15 25.19
CA GLY A 702 -0.88 17.25 26.13
C GLY A 702 -0.85 18.66 25.51
N ALA A 703 -0.63 18.78 24.20
CA ALA A 703 -0.67 20.06 23.49
C ALA A 703 -2.10 20.49 23.16
N GLU A 704 -2.32 21.80 23.00
CA GLU A 704 -3.54 22.32 22.40
C GLU A 704 -3.50 22.08 20.89
N ILE A 705 -4.47 21.32 20.37
CA ILE A 705 -4.57 21.00 18.95
C ILE A 705 -5.84 21.60 18.39
N GLU A 706 -5.72 22.33 17.29
CA GLU A 706 -6.83 22.79 16.47
C GLU A 706 -6.81 22.02 15.15
N ALA A 707 -7.87 21.29 14.81
CA ALA A 707 -8.05 20.78 13.45
C ALA A 707 -8.86 21.78 12.64
N ALA A 708 -8.35 22.16 11.46
CA ALA A 708 -9.00 23.09 10.55
C ALA A 708 -9.23 22.44 9.18
N VAL A 709 -10.42 22.61 8.63
CA VAL A 709 -10.80 22.17 7.28
C VAL A 709 -11.20 23.39 6.45
N LEU A 710 -10.67 23.50 5.23
CA LEU A 710 -10.97 24.56 4.28
C LEU A 710 -11.70 23.97 3.07
N ALA A 711 -12.79 24.61 2.66
CA ALA A 711 -13.37 24.42 1.33
C ALA A 711 -12.93 25.58 0.42
N LEU A 712 -12.38 25.24 -0.73
CA LEU A 712 -11.81 26.18 -1.69
C LEU A 712 -12.82 26.58 -2.77
N GLU A 713 -12.56 27.71 -3.44
CA GLU A 713 -13.36 28.17 -4.57
C GLU A 713 -13.48 27.10 -5.67
N GLY A 714 -14.69 26.92 -6.18
CA GLY A 714 -15.04 25.82 -7.09
C GLY A 714 -15.44 24.51 -6.39
N GLY A 715 -15.36 24.45 -5.06
CA GLY A 715 -15.78 23.33 -4.24
C GLY A 715 -17.16 23.48 -3.60
N GLY A 716 -17.66 22.38 -3.04
CA GLY A 716 -18.88 22.34 -2.23
C GLY A 716 -18.62 22.68 -0.76
N ILE A 717 -19.62 23.23 -0.08
CA ILE A 717 -19.52 23.74 1.30
C ILE A 717 -20.46 23.02 2.30
N GLU A 718 -21.20 22.02 1.84
CA GLU A 718 -22.05 21.19 2.71
C GLU A 718 -21.20 20.01 3.20
N LEU A 719 -20.31 20.30 4.16
CA LEU A 719 -19.33 19.36 4.69
C LEU A 719 -19.60 19.07 6.17
N GLU A 720 -19.40 17.81 6.56
CA GLU A 720 -19.55 17.30 7.92
C GLU A 720 -18.22 16.67 8.36
N PRO A 721 -17.21 17.48 8.68
CA PRO A 721 -15.91 16.97 9.08
C PRO A 721 -15.96 16.29 10.45
N GLU A 722 -15.09 15.29 10.64
CA GLU A 722 -14.87 14.60 11.90
C GLU A 722 -13.38 14.37 12.12
N VAL A 723 -12.94 14.37 13.38
CA VAL A 723 -11.55 14.06 13.75
C VAL A 723 -11.53 12.81 14.59
N TRP A 724 -10.73 11.83 14.17
CA TRP A 724 -10.50 10.56 14.85
C TRP A 724 -9.01 10.40 15.15
N ILE A 725 -8.69 9.64 16.19
CA ILE A 725 -7.36 9.05 16.37
C ILE A 725 -7.46 7.55 16.20
N THR A 726 -6.46 6.98 15.55
CA THR A 726 -6.32 5.54 15.33
C THR A 726 -4.83 5.20 15.26
N ALA A 727 -4.48 3.91 15.21
CA ALA A 727 -3.10 3.47 15.08
C ALA A 727 -2.97 2.30 14.09
N TYR A 728 -1.87 2.29 13.33
CA TYR A 728 -1.47 1.15 12.52
C TYR A 728 0.05 0.93 12.62
N PRO A 729 0.53 -0.29 12.91
CA PRO A 729 -0.25 -1.50 13.22
C PRO A 729 -1.08 -1.37 14.51
N ILE A 730 -1.93 -2.36 14.82
CA ILE A 730 -2.66 -2.40 16.09
C ILE A 730 -1.62 -2.30 17.22
N PRO A 731 -1.75 -1.38 18.19
CA PRO A 731 -0.70 -1.05 19.15
C PRO A 731 -0.64 -2.07 20.30
N LEU A 732 -0.48 -3.35 19.96
CA LEU A 732 -0.25 -4.42 20.92
C LEU A 732 1.22 -4.48 21.29
N ALA A 733 1.49 -4.78 22.56
CA ALA A 733 2.82 -5.11 23.02
C ALA A 733 3.17 -6.55 22.59
N GLU A 734 4.44 -6.77 22.29
CA GLU A 734 4.92 -8.00 21.66
C GLU A 734 5.95 -8.71 22.54
N ARG A 735 5.94 -10.04 22.50
CA ARG A 735 6.96 -10.93 23.10
C ARG A 735 7.29 -12.05 22.12
N GLU A 736 8.55 -12.44 22.00
CA GLU A 736 8.96 -13.52 21.10
C GLU A 736 9.04 -14.85 21.86
N LEU A 737 8.30 -15.86 21.40
CA LEU A 737 8.30 -17.21 21.94
C LEU A 737 8.89 -18.18 20.92
N VAL A 738 9.90 -18.95 21.31
CA VAL A 738 10.52 -19.98 20.47
C VAL A 738 10.37 -21.35 21.12
N LEU A 739 9.92 -22.35 20.36
CA LEU A 739 9.64 -23.71 20.81
C LEU A 739 10.55 -24.69 20.09
N TYR A 740 11.20 -25.59 20.84
CA TYR A 740 12.18 -26.55 20.33
C TYR A 740 11.74 -28.00 20.60
N PRO A 741 11.84 -28.92 19.62
CA PRO A 741 11.32 -30.30 19.69
C PRO A 741 12.09 -31.27 20.62
#